data_AF-A0A2A5FM73-F1
#
_entry.id   AF-A0A2A5FM73-F1
#
_cell.length_a   1.000
_cell.length_b   1.000
_cell.length_c   1.000
_cell.angle_alpha   90.00
_cell.angle_beta   90.00
_cell.angle_gamma   90.00
#
_symmetry.space_group_name_H-M   'P 1'
#
loop_
_entity.id
_entity.type
_entity.pdbx_description
1 polymer ?
#
loop_
_entity_poly.entity_id
_entity_poly.type
_entity_poly.pdbx_seq_one_letter_code
_entity_poly.pdbx_strand_id
1 'polypeptide(L)'
;MRRLFPSAIFIATLFCVSILQSNINQFSAQGGYWSDVEVRTADEKPTIQPAHYRTIELNIESIKQVLDAAPLESSRSNISAKSSNVIIELPMPDGTMESFSFVNSPVMSPELAAKYPEIQVYLGQGIDNPSSIVRFDLTPEGFHAMILSSKSTVYIDPFTSGDLTKCISYTKSSFYENTDKQHEGCIVKDGGLSSLAPKKVKKQTSTPETLDSKGQILQMGMQKNMMVSNGTTLRTYRLALACTGEYATFHGGTVLGVISAMNTSMARVNGVFERDVCIRMVLVPNNDNLIFLNSGSDPYSNGNGSSMLGQNQTTCDNVIGSNNYDIGHVFSTGGGGVAYLQSPCGGNKAGGVTGQNSPVNDPFDIDYVAHEMGHQWGANHTQNNSCNRSAGAAFEPGSASTIMGYAGICAPNLQSNSDDHFHNHSINEMIAFTVNGGGNSCDVPSATNNNIPTVIAYGGGSTIPANTPFELVASGSDADGDPITYNWEEYDLGPTTAAGDNNLTNPSGNQPIFRSWSSTTSTTRVFPRVSDLVNGTVTIGEHLPTYSRGLQFKCSVRDNRAGGGAFTDDLISISVDGNSGPFVLTSPNTGSIANGFATITWDVAGTNMAPVNCSTVEILLSTDGGYTFPTQLATGVTNDGSAVVLIPNITTTTARFKVKGEGNVFFDISNSNVIITQGAGGSDWDIALQGVSGLTAPNCGTAVSPVITVVNLGVQTITEFTTTYSFNGGSVTTNTWTGSLPSGASVDIAVCPNGNQCIDLGPGAHTINASVALGTSNGLDANVANNVSNTSFSVLGGGSVTFTLLTDSYPGETTWSVADASGLVVWSGGPYAGAETTYVETNCLSYGCYTLSVFDSYGDGLSFGGVTGDYQLVDAAGTILAQMVAGGSFGTQANHSFCLDSPVISGCTDPTSPNYDPNATVDDGSCYSPVLGCTDVNACNYDSLADTDDGSCTYPISSIYDCAGVCLNDADGDGICDENEIPGCSDITACNFNSLATDPGTCNYPLPGFDCQGVGLCPLDLNNNGAIEVGDLLIILADFGCASSCQGDVNGDGVVTVSDILNILSSFGEFCP
;
A
#
# COMPACT_ATOMS: atom_id res chain seq x y z
N MET A 1 -38.83 73.10 14.38
CA MET A 1 -37.90 72.76 15.49
C MET A 1 -38.57 71.75 16.41
N ARG A 2 -37.92 70.57 16.58
CA ARG A 2 -37.87 69.69 17.78
C ARG A 2 -39.18 69.04 18.30
N ARG A 3 -39.22 67.82 18.86
CA ARG A 3 -38.26 66.72 19.12
C ARG A 3 -39.03 65.52 19.75
N LEU A 4 -38.56 64.31 19.43
CA LEU A 4 -38.21 63.11 20.26
C LEU A 4 -39.21 62.43 21.25
N PHE A 5 -39.36 61.11 21.02
CA PHE A 5 -39.38 59.88 21.89
C PHE A 5 -39.82 59.91 23.37
N PRO A 6 -40.38 58.79 23.87
CA PRO A 6 -39.60 57.89 24.75
C PRO A 6 -39.92 56.37 24.68
N SER A 7 -39.03 55.58 25.31
CA SER A 7 -39.07 54.13 25.58
C SER A 7 -39.90 53.75 26.83
N ALA A 8 -40.38 52.49 26.91
CA ALA A 8 -40.30 51.54 28.06
C ALA A 8 -41.53 50.60 28.25
N ILE A 9 -41.30 49.30 28.00
CA ILE A 9 -41.68 48.06 28.72
C ILE A 9 -42.89 48.07 29.69
N PHE A 10 -43.95 47.27 29.42
CA PHE A 10 -44.37 46.06 30.19
C PHE A 10 -45.74 45.47 29.69
N ILE A 11 -45.81 44.13 29.59
CA ILE A 11 -46.98 43.21 29.52
C ILE A 11 -47.78 43.09 28.21
N ALA A 12 -47.68 41.92 27.53
CA ALA A 12 -48.84 41.09 27.18
C ALA A 12 -48.44 39.77 26.51
N THR A 13 -48.84 38.68 27.14
CA THR A 13 -49.12 37.36 26.56
C THR A 13 -50.18 37.49 25.46
N LEU A 14 -49.80 37.33 24.18
CA LEU A 14 -50.58 36.83 23.03
C LEU A 14 -49.76 37.14 21.76
N PHE A 15 -49.07 36.13 21.21
CA PHE A 15 -48.62 35.97 19.81
C PHE A 15 -47.53 34.88 19.79
N CYS A 16 -47.96 33.67 20.14
CA CYS A 16 -47.23 32.44 19.81
C CYS A 16 -47.93 31.91 18.56
N VAL A 17 -47.18 31.54 17.51
CA VAL A 17 -47.59 31.25 16.11
C VAL A 17 -47.46 32.46 15.17
N SER A 18 -46.22 32.78 14.74
CA SER A 18 -45.88 33.28 13.37
C SER A 18 -44.43 33.82 13.20
N ILE A 19 -43.44 33.36 13.98
CA ILE A 19 -42.01 33.68 13.73
C ILE A 19 -41.17 32.42 13.95
N LEU A 20 -41.14 31.55 12.93
CA LEU A 20 -40.26 30.36 12.88
C LEU A 20 -40.08 29.90 11.43
N GLN A 21 -39.84 30.84 10.51
CA GLN A 21 -39.38 30.56 9.13
C GLN A 21 -38.57 31.75 8.61
N SER A 22 -37.31 31.89 9.05
CA SER A 22 -36.32 32.73 8.36
C SER A 22 -34.90 32.38 8.81
N ASN A 23 -34.55 31.10 8.78
CA ASN A 23 -33.18 30.58 8.87
C ASN A 23 -33.19 29.18 8.25
N ILE A 24 -33.39 29.11 6.94
CA ILE A 24 -33.18 27.91 6.14
C ILE A 24 -32.27 28.32 4.99
N ASN A 25 -31.03 27.82 5.05
CA ASN A 25 -30.14 27.52 3.93
C ASN A 25 -30.23 28.44 2.70
N GLN A 26 -29.37 29.46 2.65
CA GLN A 26 -28.79 29.87 1.37
C GLN A 26 -27.62 28.92 1.05
N PHE A 27 -27.95 27.66 0.74
CA PHE A 27 -27.14 26.92 -0.23
C PHE A 27 -27.62 27.43 -1.59
N SER A 28 -26.86 28.33 -2.20
CA SER A 28 -27.11 28.72 -3.58
C SER A 28 -26.88 27.48 -4.42
N ALA A 29 -27.92 27.01 -5.11
CA ALA A 29 -27.80 25.99 -6.13
C ALA A 29 -26.88 26.51 -7.24
N GLN A 30 -25.68 25.96 -7.36
CA GLN A 30 -24.75 26.26 -8.45
C GLN A 30 -24.44 24.95 -9.18
N GLY A 31 -24.88 24.87 -10.43
CA GLY A 31 -24.68 23.71 -11.31
C GLY A 31 -25.46 23.85 -12.62
N GLY A 32 -25.59 25.09 -13.14
CA GLY A 32 -26.48 25.38 -14.27
C GLY A 32 -25.97 26.41 -15.27
N TYR A 33 -24.67 26.76 -15.23
CA TYR A 33 -24.08 27.68 -16.20
C TYR A 33 -23.29 26.98 -17.32
N TRP A 34 -23.10 25.66 -17.25
CA TRP A 34 -22.54 24.85 -18.32
C TRP A 34 -23.62 23.97 -18.94
N SER A 35 -23.64 23.88 -20.26
CA SER A 35 -24.50 22.94 -20.98
C SER A 35 -23.75 22.27 -22.13
N ASP A 36 -23.83 20.95 -22.22
CA ASP A 36 -23.24 20.19 -23.32
C ASP A 36 -23.90 20.53 -24.66
N VAL A 37 -23.07 20.69 -25.70
CA VAL A 37 -23.53 20.94 -27.07
C VAL A 37 -23.06 19.82 -27.98
N GLU A 38 -24.01 19.08 -28.57
CA GLU A 38 -23.72 18.25 -29.74
C GLU A 38 -23.46 19.15 -30.95
N VAL A 39 -22.23 19.16 -31.46
CA VAL A 39 -21.90 19.89 -32.70
C VAL A 39 -22.61 19.20 -33.87
N ARG A 40 -23.70 19.80 -34.38
CA ARG A 40 -24.64 19.18 -35.33
C ARG A 40 -24.15 19.12 -36.80
N THR A 41 -23.01 19.71 -37.15
CA THR A 41 -22.51 19.74 -38.55
C THR A 41 -20.99 19.75 -38.64
N ALA A 42 -20.43 19.09 -39.66
CA ALA A 42 -18.99 18.95 -39.93
C ALA A 42 -18.24 20.26 -40.31
N ASP A 43 -18.92 21.41 -40.32
CA ASP A 43 -18.42 22.69 -40.86
C ASP A 43 -17.99 23.73 -39.80
N GLU A 44 -18.32 23.56 -38.51
CA GLU A 44 -17.79 24.41 -37.43
C GLU A 44 -16.71 23.67 -36.66
N LYS A 45 -15.47 24.16 -36.73
CA LYS A 45 -14.36 23.61 -35.95
C LYS A 45 -13.77 24.68 -35.02
N PRO A 46 -13.34 24.30 -33.80
CA PRO A 46 -12.74 25.24 -32.86
C PRO A 46 -11.42 25.85 -33.39
N THR A 47 -10.99 27.01 -32.89
CA THR A 47 -9.68 27.58 -33.28
C THR A 47 -8.53 26.64 -32.94
N ILE A 48 -8.64 25.93 -31.82
CA ILE A 48 -7.72 24.89 -31.37
C ILE A 48 -8.27 23.53 -31.83
N GLN A 49 -7.44 22.64 -32.38
CA GLN A 49 -7.86 21.38 -32.99
C GLN A 49 -7.31 20.13 -32.26
N PRO A 50 -7.64 19.91 -30.97
CA PRO A 50 -7.26 18.68 -30.30
C PRO A 50 -7.94 17.46 -30.95
N ALA A 51 -7.33 16.29 -30.85
CA ALA A 51 -7.88 15.03 -31.37
C ALA A 51 -9.21 14.65 -30.71
N HIS A 52 -9.30 14.89 -29.41
CA HIS A 52 -10.47 14.62 -28.60
C HIS A 52 -10.79 15.84 -27.73
N TYR A 53 -12.06 16.27 -27.73
CA TYR A 53 -12.54 17.38 -26.93
C TYR A 53 -14.04 17.31 -26.69
N ARG A 54 -14.47 17.91 -25.57
CA ARG A 54 -15.87 18.14 -25.22
C ARG A 54 -16.23 19.60 -25.54
N THR A 55 -17.35 19.83 -26.22
CA THR A 55 -17.84 21.19 -26.51
C THR A 55 -18.90 21.59 -25.49
N ILE A 56 -18.72 22.73 -24.83
CA ILE A 56 -19.61 23.22 -23.78
C ILE A 56 -20.06 24.64 -24.09
N GLU A 57 -21.34 24.94 -23.84
CA GLU A 57 -21.90 26.28 -23.83
C GLU A 57 -21.94 26.84 -22.41
N LEU A 58 -21.61 28.13 -22.28
CA LEU A 58 -21.41 28.86 -21.05
C LEU A 58 -22.42 30.01 -20.93
N ASN A 59 -23.20 30.00 -19.85
CA ASN A 59 -24.03 31.14 -19.48
C ASN A 59 -23.19 32.23 -18.80
N ILE A 60 -22.77 33.22 -19.60
CA ILE A 60 -21.91 34.31 -19.16
C ILE A 60 -22.50 35.15 -18.01
N GLU A 61 -23.81 35.40 -17.99
CA GLU A 61 -24.42 36.18 -16.92
C GLU A 61 -24.35 35.45 -15.59
N SER A 62 -24.58 34.14 -15.61
CA SER A 62 -24.57 33.30 -14.41
C SER A 62 -23.16 33.09 -13.88
N ILE A 63 -22.18 32.80 -14.74
CA ILE A 63 -20.79 32.61 -14.28
C ILE A 63 -20.22 33.90 -13.69
N LYS A 64 -20.49 35.08 -14.30
CA LYS A 64 -20.03 36.36 -13.76
C LYS A 64 -20.53 36.61 -12.33
N GLN A 65 -21.77 36.25 -12.01
CA GLN A 65 -22.29 36.37 -10.64
C GLN A 65 -21.52 35.53 -9.63
N VAL A 66 -21.04 34.34 -10.03
CA VAL A 66 -20.20 33.47 -9.19
C VAL A 66 -18.81 34.07 -9.04
N LEU A 67 -18.22 34.55 -10.14
CA LEU A 67 -16.89 35.12 -10.18
C LEU A 67 -16.77 36.44 -9.40
N ASP A 68 -17.80 37.29 -9.44
CA ASP A 68 -17.85 38.55 -8.69
C ASP A 68 -17.97 38.34 -7.18
N ALA A 69 -18.43 37.17 -6.74
CA ALA A 69 -18.52 36.82 -5.32
C ALA A 69 -17.18 36.35 -4.73
N ALA A 70 -16.17 36.05 -5.58
CA ALA A 70 -14.90 35.52 -5.15
C ALA A 70 -14.12 36.54 -4.32
N PRO A 71 -13.64 36.18 -3.11
CA PRO A 71 -12.83 37.09 -2.33
C PRO A 71 -11.45 37.25 -2.97
N LEU A 72 -10.84 38.42 -2.77
CA LEU A 72 -9.46 38.68 -3.18
C LEU A 72 -8.51 37.85 -2.30
N GLU A 73 -7.56 37.16 -2.93
CA GLU A 73 -6.50 36.42 -2.23
C GLU A 73 -5.73 37.35 -1.27
N SER A 74 -5.55 36.90 -0.02
CA SER A 74 -4.91 37.73 1.01
C SER A 74 -4.22 36.89 2.06
N SER A 75 -2.89 36.86 2.05
CA SER A 75 -2.07 36.25 3.10
C SER A 75 -2.29 36.92 4.46
N ARG A 76 -2.50 38.25 4.49
CA ARG A 76 -2.77 39.00 5.74
C ARG A 76 -4.09 38.59 6.41
N SER A 77 -5.10 38.25 5.61
CA SER A 77 -6.44 37.88 6.08
C SER A 77 -6.68 36.36 6.07
N ASN A 78 -5.65 35.55 5.76
CA ASN A 78 -5.71 34.10 5.59
C ASN A 78 -6.80 33.62 4.60
N ILE A 79 -7.03 34.40 3.53
CA ILE A 79 -7.93 34.05 2.44
C ILE A 79 -7.10 33.41 1.33
N SER A 80 -7.28 32.11 1.10
CA SER A 80 -6.64 31.32 0.05
C SER A 80 -7.69 30.54 -0.74
N ALA A 81 -7.28 29.94 -1.87
CA ALA A 81 -8.17 29.08 -2.65
C ALA A 81 -8.76 27.94 -1.80
N LYS A 82 -7.94 27.30 -0.94
CA LYS A 82 -8.35 26.23 -0.04
C LYS A 82 -9.31 26.68 1.07
N SER A 83 -9.21 27.92 1.56
CA SER A 83 -10.09 28.45 2.62
C SER A 83 -11.32 29.20 2.11
N SER A 84 -11.44 29.39 0.79
CA SER A 84 -12.56 30.09 0.17
C SER A 84 -13.87 29.31 0.28
N ASN A 85 -14.97 30.03 0.49
CA ASN A 85 -16.32 29.48 0.51
C ASN A 85 -17.03 29.60 -0.85
N VAL A 86 -16.36 30.11 -1.87
CA VAL A 86 -16.90 30.25 -3.23
C VAL A 86 -16.41 29.08 -4.07
N ILE A 87 -17.33 28.38 -4.71
CA ILE A 87 -17.09 27.14 -5.44
C ILE A 87 -17.47 27.33 -6.91
N ILE A 88 -16.67 26.77 -7.81
CA ILE A 88 -16.95 26.67 -9.25
C ILE A 88 -16.86 25.20 -9.66
N GLU A 89 -17.77 24.74 -10.53
CA GLU A 89 -17.67 23.44 -11.17
C GLU A 89 -17.11 23.66 -12.57
N LEU A 90 -16.08 22.89 -12.97
CA LEU A 90 -15.46 22.98 -14.29
C LEU A 90 -15.72 21.70 -15.11
N PRO A 91 -16.08 21.83 -16.40
CA PRO A 91 -16.37 20.69 -17.25
C PRO A 91 -15.09 19.94 -17.65
N MET A 92 -15.07 18.64 -17.33
CA MET A 92 -13.96 17.76 -17.66
C MET A 92 -14.16 17.11 -19.04
N PRO A 93 -13.07 16.71 -19.74
CA PRO A 93 -13.15 16.13 -21.09
C PRO A 93 -13.90 14.79 -21.16
N ASP A 94 -13.95 14.05 -20.04
CA ASP A 94 -14.61 12.74 -19.92
C ASP A 94 -16.13 12.82 -19.71
N GLY A 95 -16.70 14.03 -19.70
CA GLY A 95 -18.12 14.28 -19.47
C GLY A 95 -18.47 14.58 -18.01
N THR A 96 -17.54 14.43 -17.08
CA THR A 96 -17.75 14.76 -15.67
C THR A 96 -17.59 16.26 -15.38
N MET A 97 -17.87 16.68 -14.15
CA MET A 97 -17.61 18.02 -13.63
C MET A 97 -16.69 17.88 -12.41
N GLU A 98 -15.73 18.78 -12.24
CA GLU A 98 -14.86 18.83 -11.06
C GLU A 98 -15.03 20.17 -10.32
N SER A 99 -15.22 20.10 -9.01
CA SER A 99 -15.50 21.25 -8.15
C SER A 99 -14.21 21.84 -7.57
N PHE A 100 -14.10 23.17 -7.60
CA PHE A 100 -12.95 23.92 -7.07
C PHE A 100 -13.41 25.04 -6.15
N SER A 101 -12.80 25.16 -4.96
CA SER A 101 -12.88 26.38 -4.17
C SER A 101 -11.86 27.39 -4.70
N PHE A 102 -12.25 28.65 -4.86
CA PHE A 102 -11.39 29.60 -5.58
C PHE A 102 -11.42 31.03 -5.02
N VAL A 103 -10.37 31.78 -5.35
CA VAL A 103 -10.17 33.19 -5.01
C VAL A 103 -9.81 34.00 -6.24
N ASN A 104 -10.09 35.30 -6.20
CA ASN A 104 -9.57 36.23 -7.19
C ASN A 104 -8.06 36.43 -6.93
N SER A 105 -7.23 36.08 -7.91
CA SER A 105 -5.76 36.12 -7.84
C SER A 105 -5.21 36.80 -9.11
N PRO A 106 -5.24 38.14 -9.18
CA PRO A 106 -4.86 38.87 -10.38
C PRO A 106 -3.38 38.67 -10.75
N VAL A 107 -3.10 38.52 -12.05
CA VAL A 107 -1.73 38.61 -12.59
C VAL A 107 -1.35 40.02 -13.02
N MET A 108 -2.25 40.99 -12.86
CA MET A 108 -2.01 42.42 -13.05
C MET A 108 -1.89 43.13 -11.70
N SER A 109 -1.08 44.19 -11.64
CA SER A 109 -1.10 45.07 -10.47
C SER A 109 -2.50 45.64 -10.24
N PRO A 110 -2.85 46.05 -9.01
CA PRO A 110 -4.15 46.64 -8.71
C PRO A 110 -4.51 47.84 -9.59
N GLU A 111 -3.53 48.66 -9.94
CA GLU A 111 -3.71 49.83 -10.81
C GLU A 111 -4.02 49.45 -12.26
N LEU A 112 -3.32 48.44 -12.79
CA LEU A 112 -3.53 47.95 -14.16
C LEU A 112 -4.86 47.19 -14.26
N ALA A 113 -5.17 46.35 -13.27
CA ALA A 113 -6.46 45.66 -13.18
C ALA A 113 -7.64 46.64 -13.08
N ALA A 114 -7.48 47.77 -12.38
CA ALA A 114 -8.50 48.81 -12.33
C ALA A 114 -8.73 49.51 -13.69
N LYS A 115 -7.73 49.51 -14.58
CA LYS A 115 -7.84 50.06 -15.94
C LYS A 115 -8.53 49.10 -16.90
N TYR A 116 -8.40 47.79 -16.67
CA TYR A 116 -8.98 46.72 -17.48
C TYR A 116 -9.80 45.75 -16.61
N PRO A 117 -10.90 46.22 -15.97
CA PRO A 117 -11.68 45.42 -15.02
C PRO A 117 -12.38 44.19 -15.65
N GLU A 118 -12.50 44.16 -16.97
CA GLU A 118 -13.04 43.03 -17.73
C GLU A 118 -12.11 41.81 -17.83
N ILE A 119 -10.87 41.92 -17.35
CA ILE A 119 -9.88 40.84 -17.29
C ILE A 119 -9.72 40.41 -15.83
N GLN A 120 -10.15 39.20 -15.51
CA GLN A 120 -10.06 38.66 -14.15
C GLN A 120 -9.44 37.27 -14.16
N VAL A 121 -8.46 37.06 -13.26
CA VAL A 121 -7.79 35.77 -13.06
C VAL A 121 -8.10 35.24 -11.67
N TYR A 122 -8.27 33.93 -11.61
CA TYR A 122 -8.63 33.20 -10.42
C TYR A 122 -7.69 32.03 -10.20
N LEU A 123 -7.56 31.67 -8.93
CA LEU A 123 -6.79 30.53 -8.47
C LEU A 123 -7.70 29.63 -7.65
N GLY A 124 -7.70 28.33 -7.94
CA GLY A 124 -8.57 27.35 -7.32
C GLY A 124 -7.84 26.12 -6.79
N GLN A 125 -8.40 25.52 -5.74
CA GLN A 125 -8.02 24.23 -5.17
C GLN A 125 -9.17 23.23 -5.42
N GLY A 126 -8.84 22.02 -5.86
CA GLY A 126 -9.83 20.97 -6.07
C GLY A 126 -10.50 20.54 -4.76
N ILE A 127 -11.81 20.29 -4.81
CA ILE A 127 -12.60 19.74 -3.70
C ILE A 127 -12.79 18.24 -3.90
N ASP A 128 -13.19 17.84 -5.11
CA ASP A 128 -13.42 16.43 -5.46
C ASP A 128 -12.08 15.68 -5.60
N ASN A 129 -11.06 16.36 -6.12
CA ASN A 129 -9.67 15.88 -6.15
C ASN A 129 -8.75 16.94 -5.53
N PRO A 130 -8.40 16.82 -4.23
CA PRO A 130 -7.65 17.86 -3.56
C PRO A 130 -6.19 17.99 -4.01
N SER A 131 -5.66 17.06 -4.82
CA SER A 131 -4.35 17.22 -5.49
C SER A 131 -4.41 18.11 -6.75
N SER A 132 -5.60 18.46 -7.23
CA SER A 132 -5.77 19.32 -8.40
C SER A 132 -5.69 20.79 -8.02
N ILE A 133 -4.99 21.59 -8.82
CA ILE A 133 -5.02 23.06 -8.75
C ILE A 133 -5.41 23.64 -10.10
N VAL A 134 -6.10 24.76 -10.09
CA VAL A 134 -6.54 25.43 -11.33
C VAL A 134 -6.17 26.90 -11.32
N ARG A 135 -5.71 27.39 -12.47
CA ARG A 135 -5.77 28.81 -12.80
C ARG A 135 -6.67 29.00 -13.99
N PHE A 136 -7.59 29.95 -13.85
CA PHE A 136 -8.56 30.24 -14.89
C PHE A 136 -8.84 31.74 -14.96
N ASP A 137 -9.25 32.20 -16.14
CA ASP A 137 -9.55 33.59 -16.41
C ASP A 137 -10.81 33.73 -17.24
N LEU A 138 -11.47 34.88 -17.05
CA LEU A 138 -12.51 35.36 -17.94
C LEU A 138 -12.04 36.70 -18.49
N THR A 139 -11.88 36.77 -19.81
CA THR A 139 -11.42 37.95 -20.53
C THR A 139 -12.35 38.23 -21.72
N PRO A 140 -12.18 39.39 -22.41
CA PRO A 140 -12.86 39.63 -23.68
C PRO A 140 -12.60 38.56 -24.76
N GLU A 141 -11.53 37.78 -24.64
CA GLU A 141 -11.18 36.71 -25.58
C GLU A 141 -11.87 35.36 -25.25
N GLY A 142 -12.46 35.22 -24.05
CA GLY A 142 -13.14 33.99 -23.65
C GLY A 142 -12.85 33.57 -22.21
N PHE A 143 -13.39 32.41 -21.85
CA PHE A 143 -13.05 31.70 -20.63
C PHE A 143 -11.91 30.72 -20.90
N HIS A 144 -10.83 30.82 -20.12
CA HIS A 144 -9.68 29.92 -20.20
C HIS A 144 -9.43 29.27 -18.85
N ALA A 145 -9.04 28.01 -18.81
CA ALA A 145 -8.60 27.32 -17.59
C ALA A 145 -7.46 26.34 -17.89
N MET A 146 -6.55 26.20 -16.92
CA MET A 146 -5.53 25.15 -16.87
C MET A 146 -5.62 24.47 -15.52
N ILE A 147 -6.02 23.20 -15.54
CA ILE A 147 -6.15 22.34 -14.36
C ILE A 147 -4.93 21.41 -14.34
N LEU A 148 -4.06 21.63 -13.37
CA LEU A 148 -2.93 20.75 -13.07
C LEU A 148 -3.42 19.64 -12.15
N SER A 149 -3.42 18.39 -12.62
CA SER A 149 -3.89 17.23 -11.87
C SER A 149 -2.86 16.09 -11.91
N SER A 150 -2.96 15.17 -10.94
CA SER A 150 -2.14 13.96 -10.87
C SER A 150 -2.41 12.91 -11.95
N LYS A 151 -3.47 13.08 -12.75
CA LYS A 151 -3.82 12.18 -13.87
C LYS A 151 -3.32 12.72 -15.20
N SER A 152 -3.80 13.92 -15.55
CA SER A 152 -3.46 14.62 -16.79
C SER A 152 -3.88 16.08 -16.67
N THR A 153 -3.12 16.95 -17.31
CA THR A 153 -3.45 18.37 -17.37
C THR A 153 -4.59 18.61 -18.34
N VAL A 154 -5.58 19.37 -17.88
CA VAL A 154 -6.80 19.69 -18.63
C VAL A 154 -6.82 21.17 -18.95
N TYR A 155 -7.20 21.48 -20.19
CA TYR A 155 -7.40 22.84 -20.67
C TYR A 155 -8.88 23.05 -20.99
N ILE A 156 -9.37 24.23 -20.65
CA ILE A 156 -10.64 24.75 -21.15
C ILE A 156 -10.30 26.02 -21.91
N ASP A 157 -10.65 26.10 -23.17
CA ASP A 157 -10.36 27.25 -24.04
C ASP A 157 -11.60 27.64 -24.84
N PRO A 158 -11.73 28.91 -25.25
CA PRO A 158 -12.86 29.36 -26.07
C PRO A 158 -12.90 28.61 -27.39
N PHE A 159 -14.11 28.33 -27.88
CA PHE A 159 -14.31 27.62 -29.15
C PHE A 159 -13.70 28.40 -30.31
N THR A 160 -13.84 29.73 -30.30
CA THR A 160 -13.09 30.66 -31.15
C THR A 160 -12.73 31.90 -30.34
N SER A 161 -11.59 32.54 -30.63
CA SER A 161 -11.18 33.78 -29.94
C SER A 161 -12.31 34.81 -29.94
N GLY A 162 -12.64 35.34 -28.76
CA GLY A 162 -13.74 36.28 -28.54
C GLY A 162 -15.12 35.64 -28.37
N ASP A 163 -15.25 34.31 -28.48
CA ASP A 163 -16.47 33.60 -28.11
C ASP A 163 -16.54 33.43 -26.59
N LEU A 164 -17.40 34.21 -25.96
CA LEU A 164 -17.61 34.16 -24.52
C LEU A 164 -18.58 33.02 -24.13
N THR A 165 -19.33 32.48 -25.08
CA THR A 165 -20.46 31.57 -24.79
C THR A 165 -20.14 30.12 -25.08
N LYS A 166 -19.05 29.81 -25.78
CA LYS A 166 -18.74 28.44 -26.18
C LYS A 166 -17.27 28.15 -25.92
N CYS A 167 -17.00 27.01 -25.29
CA CYS A 167 -15.67 26.54 -24.95
C CYS A 167 -15.49 25.08 -25.39
N ILE A 168 -14.22 24.66 -25.43
CA ILE A 168 -13.83 23.27 -25.53
C ILE A 168 -13.05 22.86 -24.28
N SER A 169 -13.27 21.64 -23.80
CA SER A 169 -12.50 21.02 -22.71
C SER A 169 -11.75 19.80 -23.27
N TYR A 170 -10.44 19.74 -23.05
CA TYR A 170 -9.58 18.69 -23.59
C TYR A 170 -8.36 18.43 -22.70
N THR A 171 -7.75 17.25 -22.85
CA THR A 171 -6.49 16.91 -22.17
C THR A 171 -5.28 17.36 -22.98
N LYS A 172 -4.17 17.64 -22.31
CA LYS A 172 -2.87 17.91 -22.93
C LYS A 172 -2.50 16.85 -23.99
N SER A 173 -2.68 15.57 -23.64
CA SER A 173 -2.40 14.45 -24.55
C SER A 173 -3.23 14.52 -25.84
N SER A 174 -4.53 14.82 -25.73
CA SER A 174 -5.44 14.92 -26.87
C SER A 174 -5.05 16.06 -27.81
N PHE A 175 -4.49 17.14 -27.27
CA PHE A 175 -4.01 18.25 -28.09
C PHE A 175 -2.80 17.83 -28.94
N TYR A 176 -1.81 17.17 -28.34
CA TYR A 176 -0.58 16.78 -29.04
C TYR A 176 -0.73 15.63 -30.03
N GLU A 177 -1.79 14.83 -29.95
CA GLU A 177 -2.07 13.80 -30.96
C GLU A 177 -2.24 14.37 -32.37
N ASN A 178 -2.66 15.64 -32.49
CA ASN A 178 -2.92 16.32 -33.77
C ASN A 178 -1.92 17.42 -34.12
N THR A 179 -0.97 17.74 -33.23
CA THR A 179 -0.08 18.89 -33.40
C THR A 179 1.38 18.50 -33.31
N ASP A 180 2.14 18.81 -34.35
CA ASP A 180 3.61 18.78 -34.30
C ASP A 180 4.14 20.18 -33.99
N LYS A 181 5.11 20.26 -33.07
CA LYS A 181 5.78 21.51 -32.70
C LYS A 181 6.45 22.14 -33.93
N GLN A 182 6.05 23.37 -34.26
CA GLN A 182 6.70 24.15 -35.33
C GLN A 182 8.12 24.52 -34.90
N HIS A 183 9.13 24.09 -35.67
CA HIS A 183 10.55 24.31 -35.34
C HIS A 183 10.96 25.80 -35.43
N GLU A 184 10.95 26.49 -34.30
CA GLU A 184 11.82 27.66 -34.04
C GLU A 184 12.68 27.34 -32.80
N GLY A 185 14.01 27.48 -32.90
CA GLY A 185 14.94 27.01 -31.87
C GLY A 185 15.04 27.90 -30.62
N CYS A 186 15.43 27.31 -29.48
CA CYS A 186 15.71 28.00 -28.22
C CYS A 186 17.23 28.17 -27.99
N ILE A 187 17.68 29.28 -27.40
CA ILE A 187 19.10 29.58 -27.14
C ILE A 187 19.26 30.28 -25.78
N VAL A 188 20.32 29.98 -25.02
CA VAL A 188 20.66 30.66 -23.75
C VAL A 188 21.90 31.54 -23.92
N LYS A 189 21.95 32.68 -23.22
CA LYS A 189 23.17 33.50 -23.11
C LYS A 189 23.56 33.74 -21.66
N ASP A 190 24.87 33.65 -21.38
CA ASP A 190 25.44 34.00 -20.08
C ASP A 190 25.20 35.49 -19.79
N GLY A 191 24.33 35.79 -18.82
CA GLY A 191 24.17 37.12 -18.27
C GLY A 191 25.43 37.49 -17.49
N GLY A 192 26.17 38.51 -17.92
CA GLY A 192 27.46 38.90 -17.34
C GLY A 192 27.43 39.40 -15.89
N LEU A 193 27.18 38.52 -14.91
CA LEU A 193 27.26 38.78 -13.47
C LEU A 193 28.54 38.17 -12.88
N SER A 194 29.69 38.71 -13.27
CA SER A 194 31.00 38.23 -12.83
C SER A 194 31.42 38.72 -11.43
N SER A 195 30.51 38.95 -10.49
CA SER A 195 30.86 39.49 -9.15
C SER A 195 30.38 38.71 -7.92
N LEU A 196 29.72 37.56 -8.06
CA LEU A 196 29.42 36.68 -6.90
C LEU A 196 29.66 35.19 -7.21
N ALA A 197 30.77 34.88 -7.87
CA ALA A 197 31.28 33.51 -7.87
C ALA A 197 31.66 33.10 -6.43
N PRO A 198 31.20 31.94 -5.92
CA PRO A 198 31.85 31.34 -4.77
C PRO A 198 33.33 31.14 -5.13
N LYS A 199 34.21 31.54 -4.20
CA LYS A 199 35.66 31.66 -4.38
C LYS A 199 36.23 30.53 -5.24
N LYS A 200 36.83 30.89 -6.38
CA LYS A 200 37.65 30.01 -7.22
C LYS A 200 38.75 29.35 -6.38
N VAL A 201 38.62 28.06 -6.08
CA VAL A 201 39.77 27.20 -5.82
C VAL A 201 40.44 26.91 -7.17
N LYS A 202 41.76 27.00 -7.20
CA LYS A 202 42.57 27.12 -8.42
C LYS A 202 42.40 25.92 -9.37
N LYS A 203 42.22 26.24 -10.66
CA LYS A 203 42.47 25.37 -11.80
C LYS A 203 43.84 24.67 -11.66
N GLN A 204 43.83 23.35 -11.66
CA GLN A 204 44.86 22.59 -12.38
C GLN A 204 44.17 21.78 -13.48
N THR A 205 44.51 22.17 -14.69
CA THR A 205 44.26 21.53 -15.97
C THR A 205 44.79 20.10 -15.99
N SER A 206 43.93 19.15 -16.39
CA SER A 206 44.20 18.22 -17.51
C SER A 206 43.01 17.28 -17.70
N THR A 207 42.38 17.38 -18.87
CA THR A 207 41.70 16.25 -19.54
C THR A 207 42.59 15.00 -19.51
N PRO A 208 42.02 13.79 -19.49
CA PRO A 208 41.90 13.08 -20.77
C PRO A 208 40.64 12.23 -20.94
N GLU A 209 40.01 12.39 -22.11
CA GLU A 209 39.53 11.24 -22.87
C GLU A 209 40.73 10.31 -23.14
N THR A 210 40.69 9.08 -22.64
CA THR A 210 41.22 7.90 -23.35
C THR A 210 40.60 6.64 -22.75
N LEU A 211 39.97 5.87 -23.62
CA LEU A 211 39.61 4.47 -23.41
C LEU A 211 40.85 3.65 -23.01
N ASP A 212 40.76 2.99 -21.86
CA ASP A 212 41.61 1.90 -21.40
C ASP A 212 40.67 0.82 -20.88
N SER A 213 40.73 -0.31 -21.57
CA SER A 213 40.05 -1.55 -21.27
C SER A 213 40.73 -2.29 -20.11
N LYS A 214 40.07 -2.35 -18.95
CA LYS A 214 40.05 -3.48 -18.00
C LYS A 214 39.04 -3.21 -16.87
N GLY A 215 38.13 -4.16 -16.66
CA GLY A 215 37.07 -4.06 -15.66
C GLY A 215 37.62 -3.86 -14.25
N GLN A 216 37.31 -2.70 -13.67
CA GLN A 216 37.23 -2.46 -12.23
C GLN A 216 36.07 -1.50 -12.01
N ILE A 217 35.11 -1.91 -11.19
CA ILE A 217 33.97 -1.10 -10.76
C ILE A 217 34.53 0.10 -10.00
N LEU A 218 34.57 1.26 -10.64
CA LEU A 218 34.78 2.54 -9.96
C LEU A 218 33.42 2.96 -9.40
N GLN A 219 33.21 2.69 -8.12
CA GLN A 219 32.13 3.25 -7.32
C GLN A 219 32.25 4.78 -7.41
N MET A 220 31.41 5.39 -8.25
CA MET A 220 31.42 6.84 -8.44
C MET A 220 30.94 7.50 -7.15
N GLY A 221 31.81 8.34 -6.58
CA GLY A 221 31.63 8.93 -5.26
C GLY A 221 30.33 9.72 -5.13
N MET A 222 29.70 9.55 -3.97
CA MET A 222 28.54 10.28 -3.48
C MET A 222 28.72 11.79 -3.72
N GLN A 223 27.98 12.36 -4.66
CA GLN A 223 27.70 13.80 -4.62
C GLN A 223 26.90 14.06 -3.35
N LYS A 224 27.33 15.01 -2.53
CA LYS A 224 26.66 15.40 -1.27
C LYS A 224 25.15 15.52 -1.49
N ASN A 225 24.37 14.69 -0.78
CA ASN A 225 22.92 14.80 -0.64
C ASN A 225 22.58 16.21 -0.17
N MET A 226 22.16 17.09 -1.07
CA MET A 226 21.50 18.32 -0.69
C MET A 226 20.03 18.14 -1.05
N MET A 227 19.26 17.68 -0.06
CA MET A 227 17.81 17.78 -0.09
C MET A 227 17.45 19.25 -0.30
N VAL A 228 16.60 19.52 -1.29
CA VAL A 228 16.14 20.88 -1.59
C VAL A 228 14.68 20.96 -1.24
N SER A 229 14.37 21.83 -0.29
CA SER A 229 13.00 22.09 0.17
C SER A 229 12.61 23.54 -0.09
N ASN A 230 11.35 23.74 -0.48
CA ASN A 230 10.75 25.06 -0.68
C ASN A 230 9.24 24.96 -0.49
N GLY A 231 8.55 26.06 -0.18
CA GLY A 231 7.09 26.02 -0.01
C GLY A 231 6.50 26.94 1.04
N THR A 232 7.30 27.38 2.02
CA THR A 232 6.80 28.22 3.14
C THR A 232 6.63 29.70 2.76
N THR A 233 7.25 30.12 1.66
CA THR A 233 7.29 31.52 1.20
C THR A 233 7.00 31.61 -0.28
N LEU A 234 5.91 32.29 -0.64
CA LEU A 234 5.61 32.70 -2.02
C LEU A 234 6.33 34.01 -2.32
N ARG A 235 7.15 34.02 -3.37
CA ARG A 235 7.91 35.21 -3.81
C ARG A 235 7.21 35.87 -4.99
N THR A 236 6.74 37.09 -4.80
CA THR A 236 6.06 37.85 -5.86
C THR A 236 7.01 38.86 -6.50
N TYR A 237 7.03 38.90 -7.83
CA TYR A 237 7.89 39.76 -8.64
C TYR A 237 7.08 40.62 -9.60
N ARG A 238 7.52 41.86 -9.82
CA ARG A 238 6.94 42.78 -10.80
C ARG A 238 7.49 42.48 -12.20
N LEU A 239 6.60 42.08 -13.10
CA LEU A 239 6.91 41.75 -14.48
C LEU A 239 6.62 42.92 -15.43
N ALA A 240 7.63 43.34 -16.19
CA ALA A 240 7.50 44.22 -17.34
C ALA A 240 7.43 43.37 -18.62
N LEU A 241 6.22 43.11 -19.11
CA LEU A 241 5.97 42.27 -20.28
C LEU A 241 5.65 43.13 -21.50
N ALA A 242 6.58 43.16 -22.44
CA ALA A 242 6.44 43.87 -23.71
C ALA A 242 5.97 42.95 -24.83
N CYS A 243 5.52 43.53 -25.95
CA CYS A 243 5.32 42.77 -27.18
C CYS A 243 5.77 43.53 -28.43
N THR A 244 6.07 42.81 -29.49
CA THR A 244 6.27 43.40 -30.82
C THR A 244 4.95 43.83 -31.44
N GLY A 245 5.01 44.70 -32.45
CA GLY A 245 3.86 45.12 -33.25
C GLY A 245 3.21 43.98 -34.01
N GLU A 246 3.98 42.98 -34.41
CA GLU A 246 3.48 41.76 -35.02
C GLU A 246 2.67 40.92 -34.03
N TYR A 247 3.17 40.74 -32.80
CA TYR A 247 2.42 40.05 -31.74
C TYR A 247 1.12 40.79 -31.44
N ALA A 248 1.19 42.12 -31.34
CA ALA A 248 0.01 42.93 -31.11
C ALA A 248 -1.01 42.78 -32.24
N THR A 249 -0.55 42.76 -33.49
CA THR A 249 -1.41 42.55 -34.67
C THR A 249 -2.07 41.17 -34.65
N PHE A 250 -1.33 40.12 -34.24
CA PHE A 250 -1.86 38.77 -34.13
C PHE A 250 -3.05 38.70 -33.14
N HIS A 251 -2.93 39.35 -31.98
CA HIS A 251 -3.99 39.43 -30.96
C HIS A 251 -4.98 40.59 -31.19
N GLY A 252 -5.33 40.84 -32.46
CA GLY A 252 -6.40 41.78 -32.81
C GLY A 252 -5.99 43.26 -32.94
N GLY A 253 -4.71 43.59 -32.73
CA GLY A 253 -4.18 44.95 -32.95
C GLY A 253 -4.67 45.99 -31.94
N THR A 254 -5.15 45.57 -30.77
CA THR A 254 -5.62 46.46 -29.70
C THR A 254 -4.88 46.18 -28.41
N VAL A 255 -4.74 47.20 -27.56
CA VAL A 255 -4.13 47.04 -26.23
C VAL A 255 -4.92 46.03 -25.39
N LEU A 256 -6.25 46.05 -25.48
CA LEU A 256 -7.12 45.15 -24.73
C LEU A 256 -6.97 43.68 -25.14
N GLY A 257 -6.91 43.39 -26.44
CA GLY A 257 -6.71 42.01 -26.92
C GLY A 257 -5.34 41.46 -26.50
N VAL A 258 -4.29 42.28 -26.64
CA VAL A 258 -2.93 41.92 -26.25
C VAL A 258 -2.81 41.65 -24.75
N ILE A 259 -3.32 42.56 -23.92
CA ILE A 259 -3.22 42.40 -22.47
C ILE A 259 -4.07 41.23 -21.97
N SER A 260 -5.20 40.91 -22.64
CA SER A 260 -5.98 39.70 -22.36
C SER A 260 -5.16 38.43 -22.62
N ALA A 261 -4.53 38.34 -23.79
CA ALA A 261 -3.69 37.20 -24.16
C ALA A 261 -2.48 37.03 -23.22
N MET A 262 -1.75 38.13 -22.94
CA MET A 262 -0.64 38.13 -21.98
C MET A 262 -1.07 37.64 -20.60
N ASN A 263 -2.27 38.03 -20.16
CA ASN A 263 -2.80 37.68 -18.86
C ASN A 263 -3.18 36.19 -18.77
N THR A 264 -3.77 35.62 -19.82
CA THR A 264 -4.01 34.17 -19.94
C THR A 264 -2.71 33.37 -19.95
N SER A 265 -1.71 33.78 -20.75
CA SER A 265 -0.38 33.15 -20.76
C SER A 265 0.26 33.18 -19.38
N MET A 266 0.27 34.34 -18.71
CA MET A 266 0.85 34.46 -17.38
C MET A 266 0.03 33.77 -16.29
N ALA A 267 -1.27 33.55 -16.47
CA ALA A 267 -2.05 32.70 -15.57
C ALA A 267 -1.52 31.26 -15.61
N ARG A 268 -1.32 30.69 -16.81
CA ARG A 268 -0.78 29.33 -16.99
C ARG A 268 0.65 29.19 -16.49
N VAL A 269 1.53 30.11 -16.90
CA VAL A 269 2.94 30.13 -16.48
C VAL A 269 3.05 30.21 -14.97
N ASN A 270 2.36 31.16 -14.32
CA ASN A 270 2.37 31.24 -12.86
C ASN A 270 1.84 29.97 -12.20
N GLY A 271 0.90 29.23 -12.80
CA GLY A 271 0.42 27.96 -12.24
C GLY A 271 1.54 26.94 -12.05
N VAL A 272 2.43 26.82 -13.03
CA VAL A 272 3.61 25.94 -12.96
C VAL A 272 4.65 26.47 -11.97
N PHE A 273 5.00 27.76 -12.06
CA PHE A 273 6.02 28.36 -11.19
C PHE A 273 5.61 28.40 -9.72
N GLU A 274 4.32 28.54 -9.41
CA GLU A 274 3.81 28.46 -8.04
C GLU A 274 3.84 27.06 -7.47
N ARG A 275 3.51 26.05 -8.29
CA ARG A 275 3.53 24.64 -7.90
C ARG A 275 4.95 24.15 -7.64
N ASP A 276 5.89 24.49 -8.52
CA ASP A 276 7.23 23.89 -8.52
C ASP A 276 8.27 24.71 -7.73
N VAL A 277 8.18 26.05 -7.72
CA VAL A 277 9.21 26.93 -7.11
C VAL A 277 8.67 28.08 -6.27
N CYS A 278 7.37 28.15 -5.98
CA CYS A 278 6.75 29.22 -5.19
C CYS A 278 7.06 30.65 -5.71
N ILE A 279 6.99 30.84 -7.03
CA ILE A 279 7.19 32.16 -7.68
C ILE A 279 5.89 32.62 -8.32
N ARG A 280 5.55 33.90 -8.11
CA ARG A 280 4.47 34.59 -8.82
C ARG A 280 4.98 35.84 -9.52
N MET A 281 4.58 36.01 -10.78
CA MET A 281 4.90 37.19 -11.59
C MET A 281 3.62 38.01 -11.83
N VAL A 282 3.69 39.31 -11.53
CA VAL A 282 2.57 40.25 -11.62
C VAL A 282 2.94 41.43 -12.52
N LEU A 283 2.13 41.70 -13.54
CA LEU A 283 2.34 42.79 -14.49
C LEU A 283 2.36 44.16 -13.80
N VAL A 284 3.32 45.00 -14.17
CA VAL A 284 3.50 46.35 -13.59
C VAL A 284 2.33 47.32 -13.88
N PRO A 285 2.09 48.34 -13.04
CA PRO A 285 0.95 49.28 -13.18
C PRO A 285 0.76 49.92 -14.56
N ASN A 286 1.85 50.13 -15.30
CA ASN A 286 1.88 50.81 -16.58
C ASN A 286 2.38 49.91 -17.72
N ASN A 287 2.15 48.59 -17.60
CA ASN A 287 2.58 47.58 -18.58
C ASN A 287 1.98 47.80 -19.97
N ASP A 288 0.80 48.42 -20.05
CA ASP A 288 0.13 48.75 -21.30
C ASP A 288 0.92 49.73 -22.19
N ASN A 289 1.88 50.46 -21.62
CA ASN A 289 2.81 51.29 -22.41
C ASN A 289 3.91 50.47 -23.12
N LEU A 290 4.08 49.19 -22.78
CA LEU A 290 4.99 48.26 -23.45
C LEU A 290 4.31 47.48 -24.59
N ILE A 291 3.04 47.78 -24.87
CA ILE A 291 2.29 47.20 -25.97
C ILE A 291 2.44 48.10 -27.20
N PHE A 292 3.24 47.66 -28.15
CA PHE A 292 3.46 48.37 -29.40
C PHE A 292 2.48 47.82 -30.44
N LEU A 293 1.59 48.66 -30.98
CA LEU A 293 0.56 48.22 -31.95
C LEU A 293 1.01 48.28 -33.42
N ASN A 294 2.18 48.87 -33.70
CA ASN A 294 2.65 49.11 -35.07
C ASN A 294 4.06 48.55 -35.25
N SER A 295 4.15 47.46 -36.03
CA SER A 295 5.39 46.75 -36.36
C SER A 295 6.41 47.60 -37.12
N GLY A 296 5.98 48.66 -37.80
CA GLY A 296 6.89 49.57 -38.49
C GLY A 296 7.61 50.56 -37.58
N SER A 297 7.21 50.67 -36.31
CA SER A 297 7.71 51.71 -35.38
C SER A 297 8.04 51.20 -33.98
N ASP A 298 7.84 49.91 -33.71
CA ASP A 298 8.23 49.33 -32.43
C ASP A 298 9.77 49.28 -32.29
N PRO A 299 10.31 49.15 -31.07
CA PRO A 299 11.75 49.15 -30.83
C PRO A 299 12.42 47.79 -31.09
N TYR A 300 11.70 46.80 -31.61
CA TYR A 300 12.11 45.40 -31.63
C TYR A 300 12.43 44.88 -33.02
N SER A 301 13.43 44.00 -33.06
CA SER A 301 13.73 43.20 -34.24
C SER A 301 12.99 41.87 -34.17
N ASN A 302 11.69 41.83 -34.50
CA ASN A 302 10.79 40.67 -34.32
C ASN A 302 11.38 39.32 -34.78
N GLY A 303 12.17 39.29 -35.87
CA GLY A 303 12.81 38.05 -36.36
C GLY A 303 14.16 37.68 -35.72
N ASN A 304 14.63 38.41 -34.71
CA ASN A 304 15.95 38.20 -34.10
C ASN A 304 15.91 38.34 -32.57
N GLY A 305 15.63 37.22 -31.88
CA GLY A 305 15.58 37.19 -30.42
C GLY A 305 16.86 37.67 -29.75
N SER A 306 18.03 37.36 -30.33
CA SER A 306 19.32 37.81 -29.81
C SER A 306 19.46 39.33 -29.73
N SER A 307 18.89 40.07 -30.69
CA SER A 307 18.83 41.53 -30.65
C SER A 307 17.77 42.01 -29.67
N MET A 308 16.63 41.32 -29.59
CA MET A 308 15.52 41.67 -28.71
C MET A 308 15.88 41.65 -27.22
N LEU A 309 16.84 40.83 -26.77
CA LEU A 309 17.33 40.85 -25.37
C LEU A 309 17.73 42.27 -24.89
N GLY A 310 18.63 42.91 -25.63
CA GLY A 310 19.15 44.24 -25.28
C GLY A 310 18.17 45.36 -25.61
N GLN A 311 17.38 45.20 -26.68
CA GLN A 311 16.28 46.12 -27.02
C GLN A 311 15.23 46.13 -25.91
N ASN A 312 14.88 44.97 -25.37
CA ASN A 312 13.88 44.84 -24.32
C ASN A 312 14.37 45.44 -23.00
N GLN A 313 15.64 45.19 -22.64
CA GLN A 313 16.26 45.86 -21.48
C GLN A 313 16.15 47.38 -21.60
N THR A 314 16.57 47.93 -22.73
CA THR A 314 16.54 49.38 -22.99
C THR A 314 15.10 49.92 -22.98
N THR A 315 14.16 49.19 -23.58
CA THR A 315 12.76 49.60 -23.69
C THR A 315 12.08 49.61 -22.33
N CYS A 316 12.21 48.54 -21.54
CA CYS A 316 11.66 48.46 -20.19
C CYS A 316 12.25 49.53 -19.27
N ASP A 317 13.56 49.77 -19.33
CA ASP A 317 14.21 50.82 -18.53
C ASP A 317 13.73 52.22 -18.88
N ASN A 318 13.51 52.51 -20.17
CA ASN A 318 13.06 53.83 -20.62
C ASN A 318 11.57 54.08 -20.36
N VAL A 319 10.72 53.05 -20.51
CA VAL A 319 9.26 53.19 -20.44
C VAL A 319 8.74 52.99 -19.02
N ILE A 320 9.20 51.96 -18.32
CA ILE A 320 8.76 51.60 -16.97
C ILE A 320 9.68 52.22 -15.91
N GLY A 321 10.99 52.29 -16.20
CA GLY A 321 12.02 52.68 -15.23
C GLY A 321 12.60 51.48 -14.52
N SER A 322 13.94 51.38 -14.49
CA SER A 322 14.65 50.20 -13.96
C SER A 322 14.30 49.84 -12.51
N ASN A 323 13.88 50.78 -11.66
CA ASN A 323 13.49 50.48 -10.26
C ASN A 323 12.05 49.96 -10.12
N ASN A 324 11.25 50.02 -11.19
CA ASN A 324 9.80 49.79 -11.14
C ASN A 324 9.38 48.38 -11.61
N TYR A 325 10.34 47.55 -12.01
CA TYR A 325 10.12 46.15 -12.38
C TYR A 325 11.28 45.28 -11.91
N ASP A 326 11.06 43.97 -11.81
CA ASP A 326 11.98 43.00 -11.21
C ASP A 326 12.47 41.97 -12.24
N ILE A 327 11.61 41.64 -13.19
CA ILE A 327 11.87 40.82 -14.37
C ILE A 327 11.19 41.49 -15.56
N GLY A 328 11.79 41.39 -16.75
CA GLY A 328 11.15 41.80 -17.99
C GLY A 328 11.31 40.77 -19.09
N HIS A 329 10.35 40.73 -19.98
CA HIS A 329 10.26 39.75 -21.06
C HIS A 329 9.54 40.39 -22.27
N VAL A 330 9.81 39.92 -23.47
CA VAL A 330 9.10 40.37 -24.68
C VAL A 330 8.50 39.19 -25.44
N PHE A 331 7.23 39.33 -25.85
CA PHE A 331 6.56 38.40 -26.75
C PHE A 331 6.61 38.88 -28.19
N SER A 332 6.92 37.97 -29.10
CA SER A 332 7.05 38.23 -30.54
C SER A 332 6.36 37.14 -31.36
N THR A 333 6.18 37.37 -32.67
CA THR A 333 5.70 36.31 -33.58
C THR A 333 6.84 35.55 -34.26
N GLY A 334 8.07 35.76 -33.82
CA GLY A 334 9.25 35.12 -34.41
C GLY A 334 10.50 35.40 -33.58
N GLY A 335 11.64 34.90 -34.07
CA GLY A 335 12.92 35.05 -33.39
C GLY A 335 13.21 33.99 -32.32
N GLY A 336 12.35 32.98 -32.19
CA GLY A 336 12.48 31.85 -31.26
C GLY A 336 12.46 32.25 -29.79
N GLY A 337 12.99 31.36 -28.95
CA GLY A 337 13.19 31.59 -27.52
C GLY A 337 14.64 31.96 -27.20
N VAL A 338 14.84 33.03 -26.43
CA VAL A 338 16.15 33.34 -25.85
C VAL A 338 16.05 34.16 -24.56
N ALA A 339 16.84 33.78 -23.56
CA ALA A 339 16.94 34.49 -22.30
C ALA A 339 18.38 34.58 -21.75
N TYR A 340 18.60 35.59 -20.91
CA TYR A 340 19.77 35.62 -20.03
C TYR A 340 19.53 34.71 -18.82
N LEU A 341 20.54 33.88 -18.51
CA LEU A 341 20.52 33.04 -17.32
C LEU A 341 20.60 33.89 -16.04
N GLN A 342 19.76 33.61 -15.03
CA GLN A 342 19.78 34.27 -13.72
C GLN A 342 19.68 35.81 -13.80
N SER A 343 18.78 36.30 -14.64
CA SER A 343 18.65 37.73 -14.97
C SER A 343 17.85 38.60 -13.99
N PRO A 344 16.73 38.14 -13.38
CA PRO A 344 15.88 38.93 -12.51
C PRO A 344 16.62 39.60 -11.37
N CYS A 345 16.13 40.75 -10.92
CA CYS A 345 16.77 41.63 -9.95
C CYS A 345 18.15 42.20 -10.35
N GLY A 346 18.74 41.77 -11.47
CA GLY A 346 20.03 42.22 -11.98
C GLY A 346 19.96 43.41 -12.94
N GLY A 347 21.09 43.73 -13.57
CA GLY A 347 21.19 44.80 -14.56
C GLY A 347 20.66 44.45 -15.96
N ASN A 348 20.51 43.15 -16.26
CA ASN A 348 19.96 42.63 -17.52
C ASN A 348 18.60 41.94 -17.31
N LYS A 349 17.86 42.33 -16.27
CA LYS A 349 16.64 41.67 -15.80
C LYS A 349 15.47 41.66 -16.77
N ALA A 350 15.51 42.46 -17.84
CA ALA A 350 14.53 42.46 -18.92
C ALA A 350 14.98 41.66 -20.17
N GLY A 351 16.11 40.94 -20.11
CA GLY A 351 16.57 40.15 -21.24
C GLY A 351 15.97 38.74 -21.29
N GLY A 352 14.69 38.66 -21.59
CA GLY A 352 13.98 37.44 -21.96
C GLY A 352 13.10 37.69 -23.19
N VAL A 353 13.04 36.71 -24.09
CA VAL A 353 12.32 36.78 -25.36
C VAL A 353 11.66 35.44 -25.63
N THR A 354 10.37 35.49 -25.98
CA THR A 354 9.65 34.33 -26.49
C THR A 354 8.93 34.70 -27.79
N GLY A 355 9.24 33.98 -28.86
CA GLY A 355 8.68 34.22 -30.18
C GLY A 355 8.21 32.94 -30.87
N GLN A 356 7.00 32.98 -31.42
CA GLN A 356 6.43 31.89 -32.22
C GLN A 356 5.43 32.45 -33.24
N ASN A 357 5.35 31.86 -34.44
CA ASN A 357 4.43 32.33 -35.51
C ASN A 357 2.95 32.35 -35.10
N SER A 358 2.55 31.50 -34.15
CA SER A 358 1.20 31.41 -33.61
C SER A 358 1.27 31.40 -32.08
N PRO A 359 1.44 32.57 -31.44
CA PRO A 359 1.79 32.66 -30.03
C PRO A 359 0.55 32.55 -29.12
N VAL A 360 -0.06 31.37 -29.13
CA VAL A 360 -1.27 31.02 -28.39
C VAL A 360 -1.17 29.60 -27.84
N ASN A 361 -1.92 29.37 -26.78
CA ASN A 361 -2.14 28.05 -26.17
C ASN A 361 -0.88 27.45 -25.51
N ASP A 362 -1.04 26.25 -24.99
CA ASP A 362 -0.02 25.51 -24.25
C ASP A 362 1.35 25.38 -24.95
N PRO A 363 1.45 25.14 -26.29
CA PRO A 363 2.75 25.15 -26.96
C PRO A 363 3.47 26.49 -26.95
N PHE A 364 2.78 27.60 -26.74
CA PHE A 364 3.42 28.89 -26.54
C PHE A 364 3.72 29.09 -25.05
N ASP A 365 2.70 28.90 -24.19
CA ASP A 365 2.76 29.23 -22.77
C ASP A 365 3.73 28.34 -21.97
N ILE A 366 3.72 27.02 -22.20
CA ILE A 366 4.51 26.06 -21.42
C ILE A 366 5.82 25.72 -22.15
N ASP A 367 5.74 25.39 -23.43
CA ASP A 367 6.91 24.94 -24.20
C ASP A 367 7.95 26.04 -24.46
N TYR A 368 7.54 27.30 -24.56
CA TYR A 368 8.43 28.43 -24.82
C TYR A 368 8.44 29.45 -23.68
N VAL A 369 7.30 30.02 -23.28
CA VAL A 369 7.31 31.09 -22.27
C VAL A 369 7.84 30.58 -20.93
N ALA A 370 7.34 29.44 -20.43
CA ALA A 370 7.85 28.87 -19.18
C ALA A 370 9.31 28.40 -19.29
N HIS A 371 9.75 27.92 -20.47
CA HIS A 371 11.15 27.56 -20.75
C HIS A 371 12.08 28.78 -20.65
N GLU A 372 11.78 29.84 -21.38
CA GLU A 372 12.61 31.04 -21.43
C GLU A 372 12.60 31.81 -20.10
N MET A 373 11.45 31.84 -19.42
CA MET A 373 11.39 32.35 -18.05
C MET A 373 12.15 31.44 -17.07
N GLY A 374 12.17 30.12 -17.29
CA GLY A 374 12.97 29.17 -16.52
C GLY A 374 14.47 29.50 -16.57
N HIS A 375 14.99 29.88 -17.74
CA HIS A 375 16.34 30.43 -17.87
C HIS A 375 16.54 31.73 -17.10
N GLN A 376 15.58 32.67 -17.18
CA GLN A 376 15.66 33.89 -16.37
C GLN A 376 15.79 33.54 -14.87
N TRP A 377 15.07 32.52 -14.39
CA TRP A 377 15.17 32.03 -13.02
C TRP A 377 16.38 31.14 -12.72
N GLY A 378 17.15 30.77 -13.75
CA GLY A 378 18.47 30.14 -13.61
C GLY A 378 18.53 28.66 -13.95
N ALA A 379 17.46 28.08 -14.49
CA ALA A 379 17.47 26.70 -14.95
C ALA A 379 18.27 26.53 -16.24
N ASN A 380 19.07 25.47 -16.32
CA ASN A 380 19.77 25.04 -17.52
C ASN A 380 18.96 23.97 -18.29
N HIS A 381 19.36 23.77 -19.53
CA HIS A 381 18.89 22.69 -20.39
C HIS A 381 19.14 21.30 -19.79
N THR A 382 18.10 20.47 -19.76
CA THR A 382 18.15 19.12 -19.19
C THR A 382 18.42 18.01 -20.20
N GLN A 383 18.32 18.31 -21.50
CA GLN A 383 18.48 17.32 -22.56
C GLN A 383 19.92 16.80 -22.70
N ASN A 384 20.06 15.49 -22.90
CA ASN A 384 21.33 14.82 -23.15
C ASN A 384 21.51 14.38 -24.61
N ASN A 385 21.43 15.31 -25.55
CA ASN A 385 21.77 15.11 -26.97
C ASN A 385 22.85 16.11 -27.44
N SER A 386 23.19 16.13 -28.73
CA SER A 386 24.21 17.06 -29.26
C SER A 386 23.70 18.50 -29.46
N CYS A 387 22.44 18.78 -29.14
CA CYS A 387 21.76 20.03 -29.47
C CYS A 387 21.69 20.96 -28.24
N ASN A 388 22.51 22.01 -28.28
CA ASN A 388 22.59 23.06 -27.25
C ASN A 388 22.67 22.55 -25.80
N ARG A 389 23.35 21.41 -25.63
CA ARG A 389 23.44 20.66 -24.37
C ARG A 389 24.24 21.40 -23.30
N SER A 390 23.68 21.44 -22.09
CA SER A 390 24.41 21.83 -20.88
C SER A 390 24.92 20.58 -20.15
N ALA A 391 26.21 20.26 -20.29
CA ALA A 391 26.77 19.01 -19.75
C ALA A 391 26.61 18.84 -18.23
N GLY A 392 26.53 19.95 -17.48
CA GLY A 392 26.35 19.94 -16.03
C GLY A 392 24.91 19.77 -15.56
N ALA A 393 23.94 19.83 -16.48
CA ALA A 393 22.50 19.74 -16.21
C ALA A 393 21.78 18.70 -17.08
N ALA A 394 22.52 17.95 -17.92
CA ALA A 394 21.98 17.00 -18.91
C ALA A 394 21.54 15.67 -18.27
N PHE A 395 20.52 15.73 -17.41
CA PHE A 395 19.97 14.60 -16.65
C PHE A 395 18.90 13.80 -17.40
N GLU A 396 18.33 14.35 -18.48
CA GLU A 396 17.26 13.68 -19.22
C GLU A 396 17.77 13.08 -20.55
N PRO A 397 17.31 11.89 -20.94
CA PRO A 397 17.73 11.25 -22.18
C PRO A 397 17.28 12.04 -23.43
N GLY A 398 18.06 11.93 -24.51
CA GLY A 398 17.70 12.49 -25.82
C GLY A 398 17.33 13.97 -25.80
N SER A 399 16.14 14.31 -26.32
CA SER A 399 15.57 15.65 -26.33
C SER A 399 15.03 16.12 -24.99
N ALA A 400 15.07 15.28 -23.95
CA ALA A 400 14.30 15.45 -22.72
C ALA A 400 12.78 15.47 -22.93
N SER A 401 12.07 15.49 -21.80
CA SER A 401 10.61 15.48 -21.67
C SER A 401 10.09 16.69 -20.91
N THR A 402 10.85 17.26 -19.95
CA THR A 402 10.37 18.38 -19.12
C THR A 402 10.48 19.75 -19.80
N ILE A 403 9.98 20.81 -19.13
CA ILE A 403 9.96 22.18 -19.66
C ILE A 403 11.33 22.67 -20.14
N MET A 404 12.42 22.42 -19.39
CA MET A 404 13.77 22.85 -19.79
C MET A 404 14.43 21.94 -20.84
N GLY A 405 13.69 20.93 -21.31
CA GLY A 405 14.07 20.07 -22.39
C GLY A 405 13.83 20.68 -23.77
N TYR A 406 14.27 19.96 -24.80
CA TYR A 406 14.14 20.29 -26.22
C TYR A 406 13.15 19.35 -26.91
N ALA A 407 12.11 18.92 -26.19
CA ALA A 407 11.03 18.10 -26.72
C ALA A 407 10.46 18.75 -28.00
N GLY A 408 10.44 17.97 -29.08
CA GLY A 408 9.99 18.35 -30.42
C GLY A 408 10.98 19.17 -31.23
N ILE A 409 12.19 19.45 -30.72
CA ILE A 409 13.15 20.35 -31.38
C ILE A 409 14.36 19.58 -31.94
N CYS A 410 14.91 18.64 -31.17
CA CYS A 410 16.18 18.00 -31.49
C CYS A 410 16.15 16.48 -31.33
N ALA A 411 16.77 15.76 -32.26
CA ALA A 411 16.89 14.30 -32.19
C ALA A 411 18.00 13.85 -31.20
N PRO A 412 17.92 12.64 -30.62
CA PRO A 412 16.75 11.76 -30.60
C PRO A 412 15.59 12.39 -29.81
N ASN A 413 14.42 12.42 -30.43
CA ASN A 413 13.26 13.11 -29.87
C ASN A 413 12.39 12.15 -29.06
N LEU A 414 12.17 12.46 -27.78
CA LEU A 414 11.34 11.65 -26.89
C LEU A 414 9.84 11.87 -27.08
N GLN A 415 9.45 13.11 -27.40
CA GLN A 415 8.07 13.54 -27.62
C GLN A 415 8.02 14.90 -28.32
N SER A 416 6.87 15.26 -28.89
CA SER A 416 6.73 16.49 -29.70
C SER A 416 6.68 17.79 -28.87
N ASN A 417 6.32 17.72 -27.59
CA ASN A 417 6.11 18.89 -26.73
C ASN A 417 6.53 18.57 -25.30
N SER A 418 6.84 19.57 -24.48
CA SER A 418 7.30 19.34 -23.11
C SER A 418 6.13 18.95 -22.20
N ASP A 419 6.40 18.14 -21.17
CA ASP A 419 5.49 17.98 -20.04
C ASP A 419 5.42 19.29 -19.26
N ASP A 420 4.31 19.54 -18.56
CA ASP A 420 4.03 20.80 -17.86
C ASP A 420 4.65 20.88 -16.46
N HIS A 421 5.81 20.25 -16.29
CA HIS A 421 6.61 20.32 -15.06
C HIS A 421 8.08 20.52 -15.35
N PHE A 422 8.77 21.12 -14.39
CA PHE A 422 10.22 21.21 -14.40
C PHE A 422 10.83 19.91 -13.87
N HIS A 423 11.95 19.48 -14.47
CA HIS A 423 12.79 18.44 -13.89
C HIS A 423 13.28 18.87 -12.51
N ASN A 424 13.43 17.93 -11.57
CA ASN A 424 13.98 18.19 -10.23
C ASN A 424 15.24 19.07 -10.25
N HIS A 425 16.17 18.82 -11.18
CA HIS A 425 17.38 19.64 -11.31
C HIS A 425 17.09 21.12 -11.60
N SER A 426 16.18 21.41 -12.53
CA SER A 426 15.79 22.76 -12.88
C SER A 426 15.15 23.49 -11.70
N ILE A 427 14.32 22.78 -10.93
CA ILE A 427 13.73 23.29 -9.68
C ILE A 427 14.84 23.68 -8.69
N ASN A 428 15.84 22.81 -8.51
CA ASN A 428 16.96 23.06 -7.62
C ASN A 428 17.80 24.27 -8.03
N GLU A 429 18.06 24.45 -9.33
CA GLU A 429 18.78 25.62 -9.84
C GLU A 429 18.00 26.92 -9.62
N MET A 430 16.69 26.90 -9.89
CA MET A 430 15.82 28.05 -9.67
C MET A 430 15.71 28.40 -8.19
N ILE A 431 15.55 27.42 -7.30
CA ILE A 431 15.55 27.63 -5.84
C ILE A 431 16.90 28.17 -5.37
N ALA A 432 18.01 27.64 -5.89
CA ALA A 432 19.34 28.15 -5.56
C ALA A 432 19.49 29.63 -5.91
N PHE A 433 18.93 30.08 -7.03
CA PHE A 433 18.96 31.49 -7.42
C PHE A 433 17.98 32.37 -6.62
N THR A 434 16.75 31.89 -6.39
CA THR A 434 15.65 32.69 -5.84
C THR A 434 15.54 32.66 -4.33
N VAL A 435 16.15 31.67 -3.66
CA VAL A 435 16.20 31.60 -2.20
C VAL A 435 17.59 31.98 -1.69
N ASN A 436 18.63 31.44 -2.30
CA ASN A 436 20.02 31.56 -1.81
C ASN A 436 20.87 32.54 -2.64
N GLY A 437 20.40 32.97 -3.80
CA GLY A 437 21.15 33.75 -4.79
C GLY A 437 20.62 35.17 -4.97
N GLY A 438 21.01 35.82 -6.08
CA GLY A 438 20.65 37.21 -6.36
C GLY A 438 19.16 37.45 -6.65
N GLY A 439 18.40 36.40 -6.96
CA GLY A 439 16.98 36.47 -7.26
C GLY A 439 16.10 36.84 -6.06
N ASN A 440 16.63 36.79 -4.83
CA ASN A 440 15.93 37.17 -3.59
C ASN A 440 16.10 38.65 -3.19
N SER A 441 16.66 39.48 -4.07
CA SER A 441 17.03 40.86 -3.72
C SER A 441 15.95 41.89 -4.07
N CYS A 442 14.95 41.50 -4.86
CA CYS A 442 13.88 42.38 -5.33
C CYS A 442 12.48 41.76 -5.22
N ASP A 443 12.35 40.59 -4.61
CA ASP A 443 11.05 39.95 -4.40
C ASP A 443 10.26 40.61 -3.28
N VAL A 444 8.94 40.37 -3.32
CA VAL A 444 8.03 40.65 -2.21
C VAL A 444 7.61 39.30 -1.62
N PRO A 445 8.30 38.81 -0.56
CA PRO A 445 7.99 37.53 0.04
C PRO A 445 6.70 37.59 0.86
N SER A 446 5.91 36.53 0.81
CA SER A 446 4.70 36.35 1.62
C SER A 446 4.60 34.92 2.13
N ALA A 447 4.10 34.73 3.36
CA ALA A 447 3.92 33.40 3.93
C ALA A 447 2.77 32.67 3.21
N THR A 448 3.02 31.43 2.81
CA THR A 448 2.00 30.52 2.25
C THR A 448 1.12 29.90 3.34
N ASN A 449 1.62 29.91 4.59
CA ASN A 449 1.06 29.14 5.72
C ASN A 449 0.91 27.66 5.37
N ASN A 450 1.88 27.15 4.62
CA ASN A 450 1.97 25.78 4.14
C ASN A 450 3.23 25.13 4.71
N ASN A 451 3.09 23.94 5.28
CA ASN A 451 4.23 23.16 5.73
C ASN A 451 4.88 22.44 4.54
N ILE A 452 6.17 22.15 4.65
CA ILE A 452 6.87 21.41 3.59
C ILE A 452 6.61 19.91 3.80
N PRO A 453 6.20 19.16 2.76
CA PRO A 453 6.05 17.72 2.87
C PRO A 453 7.39 17.04 3.15
N THR A 454 7.30 15.81 3.63
CA THR A 454 8.45 14.92 3.88
C THR A 454 8.48 13.83 2.82
N VAL A 455 9.67 13.34 2.51
CA VAL A 455 9.88 12.19 1.63
C VAL A 455 11.06 11.37 2.11
N ILE A 456 10.91 10.04 2.04
CA ILE A 456 11.97 9.07 2.27
C ILE A 456 11.91 8.06 1.12
N ALA A 457 12.99 7.96 0.36
CA ALA A 457 13.14 6.99 -0.71
C ALA A 457 13.81 5.71 -0.19
N TYR A 458 13.25 4.54 -0.58
CA TYR A 458 13.74 3.22 -0.17
C TYR A 458 14.45 2.50 -1.32
N GLY A 459 15.26 1.50 -0.98
CA GLY A 459 15.96 0.65 -1.96
C GLY A 459 17.34 1.16 -2.38
N GLY A 460 17.81 2.28 -1.80
CA GLY A 460 19.20 2.75 -2.00
C GLY A 460 20.24 1.74 -1.53
N GLY A 461 21.40 1.72 -2.19
CA GLY A 461 22.50 0.78 -1.91
C GLY A 461 22.34 -0.60 -2.55
N SER A 462 21.17 -0.91 -3.12
CA SER A 462 20.92 -2.19 -3.79
C SER A 462 21.76 -2.37 -5.05
N THR A 463 22.12 -3.63 -5.36
CA THR A 463 22.70 -4.01 -6.65
C THR A 463 21.71 -4.86 -7.43
N ILE A 464 21.37 -4.44 -8.65
CA ILE A 464 20.42 -5.12 -9.53
C ILE A 464 21.13 -5.85 -10.68
N PRO A 465 20.60 -6.98 -11.16
CA PRO A 465 21.07 -7.62 -12.39
C PRO A 465 20.80 -6.76 -13.64
N ALA A 466 21.64 -6.88 -14.66
CA ALA A 466 21.42 -6.23 -15.95
C ALA A 466 20.17 -6.78 -16.66
N ASN A 467 19.59 -5.98 -17.56
CA ASN A 467 18.40 -6.32 -18.34
C ASN A 467 17.19 -6.80 -17.50
N THR A 468 17.06 -6.31 -16.26
CA THR A 468 16.02 -6.75 -15.34
C THR A 468 15.17 -5.57 -14.86
N PRO A 469 13.82 -5.66 -14.90
CA PRO A 469 12.93 -4.67 -14.32
C PRO A 469 13.17 -4.42 -12.84
N PHE A 470 12.91 -3.19 -12.39
CA PHE A 470 13.01 -2.84 -10.98
C PHE A 470 11.95 -1.79 -10.58
N GLU A 471 11.65 -1.73 -9.30
CA GLU A 471 10.71 -0.77 -8.71
C GLU A 471 11.36 0.01 -7.58
N LEU A 472 11.17 1.33 -7.59
CA LEU A 472 11.61 2.23 -6.53
C LEU A 472 10.39 2.71 -5.76
N VAL A 473 10.49 2.73 -4.43
CA VAL A 473 9.39 3.06 -3.53
C VAL A 473 9.81 4.22 -2.65
N ALA A 474 8.91 5.18 -2.45
CA ALA A 474 9.08 6.25 -1.48
C ALA A 474 7.89 6.29 -0.52
N SER A 475 8.11 6.75 0.70
CA SER A 475 7.04 7.21 1.59
C SER A 475 7.15 8.72 1.73
N GLY A 476 6.03 9.37 2.00
CA GLY A 476 5.99 10.80 2.27
C GLY A 476 4.77 11.15 3.08
N SER A 477 4.82 12.31 3.73
CA SER A 477 3.69 12.84 4.49
C SER A 477 3.72 14.34 4.50
N ASP A 478 2.53 14.95 4.59
CA ASP A 478 2.37 16.38 4.73
C ASP A 478 1.72 16.73 6.08
N ALA A 479 2.26 17.73 6.77
CA ALA A 479 1.81 18.10 8.12
C ALA A 479 0.45 18.83 8.13
N ASP A 480 0.06 19.43 7.00
CA ASP A 480 -1.23 20.10 6.83
C ASP A 480 -2.33 19.13 6.37
N GLY A 481 -1.97 17.86 6.12
CA GLY A 481 -2.87 16.82 5.62
C GLY A 481 -3.21 16.96 4.15
N ASP A 482 -2.41 17.71 3.38
CA ASP A 482 -2.59 17.87 1.94
C ASP A 482 -2.20 16.58 1.18
N PRO A 483 -2.97 16.16 0.15
CA PRO A 483 -2.57 15.03 -0.68
C PRO A 483 -1.29 15.31 -1.45
N ILE A 484 -0.32 14.42 -1.32
CA ILE A 484 0.97 14.55 -1.98
C ILE A 484 1.06 13.70 -3.25
N THR A 485 1.88 14.15 -4.19
CA THR A 485 2.23 13.43 -5.43
C THR A 485 3.73 13.23 -5.54
N TYR A 486 4.14 12.10 -6.12
CA TYR A 486 5.52 11.65 -6.28
C TYR A 486 5.98 11.75 -7.73
N ASN A 487 7.23 12.14 -7.92
CA ASN A 487 7.91 12.23 -9.21
C ASN A 487 9.28 11.56 -9.12
N TRP A 488 9.48 10.45 -9.83
CA TRP A 488 10.76 9.75 -9.88
C TRP A 488 11.50 10.09 -11.16
N GLU A 489 12.72 10.61 -11.03
CA GLU A 489 13.54 11.09 -12.15
C GLU A 489 14.96 10.55 -12.03
N GLU A 490 15.54 10.07 -13.13
CA GLU A 490 16.97 9.71 -13.16
C GLU A 490 17.81 10.97 -12.95
N TYR A 491 18.87 10.83 -12.17
CA TYR A 491 19.74 11.92 -11.74
C TYR A 491 21.21 11.60 -12.05
N ASP A 492 21.45 10.86 -13.15
CA ASP A 492 22.77 10.56 -13.66
C ASP A 492 23.24 11.60 -14.69
N LEU A 493 24.49 12.03 -14.55
CA LEU A 493 25.21 12.74 -15.61
C LEU A 493 26.10 11.77 -16.37
N GLY A 494 26.16 11.95 -17.68
CA GLY A 494 26.98 11.09 -18.53
C GLY A 494 27.46 11.74 -19.82
N PRO A 495 28.08 10.94 -20.69
CA PRO A 495 28.39 11.34 -22.06
C PRO A 495 27.14 11.79 -22.82
N THR A 496 27.33 12.65 -23.82
CA THR A 496 26.25 12.98 -24.77
C THR A 496 25.79 11.72 -25.51
N THR A 497 24.50 11.64 -25.83
CA THR A 497 23.99 10.59 -26.72
C THR A 497 24.82 10.52 -28.00
N ALA A 498 25.18 9.30 -28.39
CA ALA A 498 25.99 9.03 -29.57
C ALA A 498 25.28 9.51 -30.86
N ALA A 499 26.04 10.03 -31.80
CA ALA A 499 25.51 10.44 -33.09
C ALA A 499 24.88 9.24 -33.83
N GLY A 500 23.61 9.38 -34.23
CA GLY A 500 22.87 8.33 -34.93
C GLY A 500 22.09 7.37 -34.03
N ASP A 501 22.22 7.44 -32.70
CA ASP A 501 21.38 6.67 -31.76
C ASP A 501 20.00 7.32 -31.58
N ASN A 502 19.21 7.33 -32.65
CA ASN A 502 17.93 8.04 -32.69
C ASN A 502 16.84 7.40 -31.80
N ASN A 503 17.06 6.15 -31.35
CA ASN A 503 16.12 5.39 -30.53
C ASN A 503 16.62 5.17 -29.09
N LEU A 504 17.77 5.76 -28.71
CA LEU A 504 18.36 5.66 -27.38
C LEU A 504 18.65 4.24 -26.88
N THR A 505 18.90 3.32 -27.82
CA THR A 505 19.09 1.89 -27.52
C THR A 505 20.53 1.51 -27.18
N ASN A 506 21.50 2.42 -27.37
CA ASN A 506 22.92 2.12 -27.18
C ASN A 506 23.60 3.15 -26.26
N PRO A 507 23.14 3.28 -25.00
CA PRO A 507 23.72 4.23 -24.06
C PRO A 507 25.19 3.90 -23.76
N SER A 508 25.96 4.92 -23.40
CA SER A 508 27.37 4.77 -23.00
C SER A 508 27.66 5.43 -21.65
N GLY A 509 28.53 4.82 -20.85
CA GLY A 509 28.84 5.31 -19.50
C GLY A 509 27.59 5.45 -18.63
N ASN A 510 27.45 6.58 -17.94
CA ASN A 510 26.25 6.93 -17.17
C ASN A 510 25.33 7.90 -17.92
N GLN A 511 25.27 7.81 -19.25
CA GLN A 511 24.25 8.54 -20.01
C GLN A 511 22.86 8.22 -19.43
N PRO A 512 21.99 9.20 -19.17
CA PRO A 512 20.64 8.95 -18.69
C PRO A 512 19.85 8.07 -19.67
N ILE A 513 19.09 7.12 -19.14
CA ILE A 513 18.36 6.07 -19.89
C ILE A 513 16.86 6.00 -19.55
N PHE A 514 16.42 6.67 -18.49
CA PHE A 514 15.04 6.82 -18.06
C PHE A 514 14.60 8.28 -18.14
N ARG A 515 13.48 8.50 -18.82
CA ARG A 515 12.85 9.81 -18.99
C ARG A 515 11.99 10.19 -17.79
N SER A 516 11.73 11.49 -17.66
CA SER A 516 10.78 12.01 -16.67
C SER A 516 9.34 11.78 -17.13
N TRP A 517 8.44 11.69 -16.17
CA TRP A 517 6.98 11.62 -16.35
C TRP A 517 6.31 12.55 -15.35
N SER A 518 5.06 12.92 -15.61
CA SER A 518 4.26 13.72 -14.67
C SER A 518 4.09 13.02 -13.32
N SER A 519 3.92 13.83 -12.27
CA SER A 519 3.77 13.35 -10.90
C SER A 519 2.48 12.56 -10.71
N THR A 520 2.52 11.53 -9.86
CA THR A 520 1.38 10.64 -9.61
C THR A 520 1.15 10.48 -8.10
N THR A 521 0.00 9.94 -7.71
CA THR A 521 -0.25 9.56 -6.29
C THR A 521 0.40 8.22 -5.92
N SER A 522 1.04 7.53 -6.87
CA SER A 522 1.72 6.26 -6.60
C SER A 522 3.05 6.52 -5.88
N THR A 523 3.24 5.87 -4.74
CA THR A 523 4.50 5.85 -4.00
C THR A 523 5.60 5.07 -4.73
N THR A 524 5.20 4.20 -5.67
CA THR A 524 6.09 3.30 -6.40
C THR A 524 6.20 3.72 -7.86
N ARG A 525 7.44 3.73 -8.38
CA ARG A 525 7.72 3.81 -9.81
C ARG A 525 8.40 2.53 -10.29
N VAL A 526 7.89 1.96 -11.37
CA VAL A 526 8.45 0.79 -12.05
C VAL A 526 9.26 1.23 -13.28
N PHE A 527 10.38 0.56 -13.51
CA PHE A 527 11.32 0.82 -14.60
C PHE A 527 11.54 -0.48 -15.42
N PRO A 528 11.20 -0.49 -16.74
CA PRO A 528 10.45 0.55 -17.45
C PRO A 528 9.01 0.66 -16.94
N ARG A 529 8.22 1.62 -17.44
CA ARG A 529 6.80 1.76 -17.09
C ARG A 529 6.05 0.43 -17.03
N VAL A 530 5.13 0.31 -16.07
CA VAL A 530 4.24 -0.86 -15.94
C VAL A 530 3.52 -1.17 -17.26
N SER A 531 3.05 -0.16 -17.98
CA SER A 531 2.39 -0.35 -19.28
C SER A 531 3.32 -0.94 -20.34
N ASP A 532 4.61 -0.61 -20.32
CA ASP A 532 5.60 -1.17 -21.24
C ASP A 532 5.92 -2.61 -20.88
N LEU A 533 6.08 -2.89 -19.59
CA LEU A 533 6.34 -4.23 -19.08
C LEU A 533 5.17 -5.19 -19.36
N VAL A 534 3.93 -4.77 -19.11
CA VAL A 534 2.73 -5.59 -19.33
C VAL A 534 2.48 -5.87 -20.82
N ASN A 535 2.75 -4.90 -21.69
CA ASN A 535 2.52 -5.02 -23.13
C ASN A 535 3.72 -5.56 -23.91
N GLY A 536 4.87 -5.76 -23.27
CA GLY A 536 6.11 -6.15 -23.94
C GLY A 536 6.59 -5.09 -24.93
N THR A 537 6.34 -3.81 -24.64
CA THR A 537 6.76 -2.66 -25.45
C THR A 537 7.89 -1.91 -24.77
N VAL A 538 8.58 -1.05 -25.51
CA VAL A 538 9.61 -0.17 -24.97
C VAL A 538 9.31 1.24 -25.46
N THR A 539 8.93 2.12 -24.55
CA THR A 539 8.86 3.55 -24.83
C THR A 539 10.29 4.09 -24.97
N ILE A 540 10.52 4.97 -25.94
CA ILE A 540 11.83 5.63 -26.11
C ILE A 540 12.24 6.36 -24.82
N GLY A 541 13.46 6.13 -24.36
CA GLY A 541 13.94 6.68 -23.09
C GLY A 541 13.43 5.93 -21.85
N GLU A 542 12.98 4.67 -21.98
CA GLU A 542 12.68 3.76 -20.86
C GLU A 542 13.46 2.45 -21.06
N HIS A 543 14.80 2.51 -21.00
CA HIS A 543 15.66 1.36 -21.31
C HIS A 543 16.22 0.71 -20.06
N LEU A 544 16.10 -0.62 -19.97
CA LEU A 544 16.78 -1.39 -18.94
C LEU A 544 18.32 -1.32 -19.14
N PRO A 545 19.10 -1.22 -18.05
CA PRO A 545 20.54 -1.13 -18.14
C PRO A 545 21.14 -2.46 -18.61
N THR A 546 22.02 -2.43 -19.62
CA THR A 546 22.57 -3.62 -20.28
C THR A 546 23.99 -4.00 -19.83
N TYR A 547 24.63 -3.16 -19.01
CA TYR A 547 26.01 -3.33 -18.55
C TYR A 547 26.17 -2.75 -17.13
N SER A 548 27.30 -3.04 -16.48
CA SER A 548 27.58 -2.53 -15.14
C SER A 548 27.67 -1.01 -15.12
N ARG A 549 26.81 -0.36 -14.33
CA ARG A 549 26.77 1.10 -14.15
C ARG A 549 26.12 1.47 -12.82
N GLY A 550 26.37 2.70 -12.36
CA GLY A 550 25.54 3.30 -11.33
C GLY A 550 24.24 3.83 -11.93
N LEU A 551 23.19 3.86 -11.12
CA LEU A 551 21.98 4.62 -11.41
C LEU A 551 21.63 5.47 -10.18
N GLN A 552 21.37 6.75 -10.40
CA GLN A 552 20.91 7.67 -9.37
C GLN A 552 19.49 8.11 -9.71
N PHE A 553 18.62 8.15 -8.70
CA PHE A 553 17.25 8.61 -8.87
C PHE A 553 16.88 9.58 -7.77
N LYS A 554 16.19 10.66 -8.14
CA LYS A 554 15.54 11.55 -7.19
C LYS A 554 14.04 11.32 -7.18
N CYS A 555 13.48 11.23 -5.99
CA CYS A 555 12.05 11.27 -5.76
C CYS A 555 11.65 12.65 -5.26
N SER A 556 10.95 13.41 -6.09
CA SER A 556 10.35 14.69 -5.70
C SER A 556 8.93 14.49 -5.19
N VAL A 557 8.57 15.19 -4.12
CA VAL A 557 7.22 15.22 -3.57
C VAL A 557 6.65 16.63 -3.61
N ARG A 558 5.42 16.75 -4.09
CA ARG A 558 4.64 18.00 -4.14
C ARG A 558 3.34 17.82 -3.37
N ASP A 559 2.94 18.82 -2.59
CA ASP A 559 1.64 18.84 -1.90
C ASP A 559 0.49 19.42 -2.73
N ASN A 560 0.81 19.99 -3.89
CA ASN A 560 -0.14 20.61 -4.82
C ASN A 560 -1.08 21.63 -4.14
N ARG A 561 -0.57 22.43 -3.22
CA ARG A 561 -1.36 23.51 -2.61
C ARG A 561 -1.39 24.75 -3.51
N ALA A 562 -2.59 25.22 -3.82
CA ALA A 562 -2.80 26.43 -4.58
C ALA A 562 -2.27 27.66 -3.83
N GLY A 563 -1.50 28.50 -4.52
CA GLY A 563 -0.95 29.75 -3.97
C GLY A 563 0.43 29.62 -3.31
N GLY A 564 1.13 28.52 -3.60
CA GLY A 564 2.50 28.26 -3.14
C GLY A 564 2.65 26.81 -2.73
N GLY A 565 2.84 25.93 -3.72
CA GLY A 565 3.02 24.50 -3.51
C GLY A 565 4.36 24.23 -2.84
N ALA A 566 4.36 23.36 -1.83
CA ALA A 566 5.59 22.94 -1.20
C ALA A 566 6.17 21.70 -1.88
N PHE A 567 7.49 21.68 -1.90
CA PHE A 567 8.33 20.74 -2.61
C PHE A 567 9.43 20.24 -1.69
N THR A 568 9.69 18.94 -1.75
CA THR A 568 10.88 18.31 -1.17
C THR A 568 11.39 17.20 -2.08
N ASP A 569 12.63 16.78 -1.92
CA ASP A 569 13.20 15.66 -2.65
C ASP A 569 14.10 14.76 -1.79
N ASP A 570 14.28 13.52 -2.24
CA ASP A 570 15.26 12.59 -1.68
C ASP A 570 15.98 11.85 -2.81
N LEU A 571 17.27 11.58 -2.62
CA LEU A 571 18.16 10.96 -3.60
C LEU A 571 18.51 9.54 -3.16
N ILE A 572 18.34 8.58 -4.06
CA ILE A 572 18.86 7.22 -3.89
C ILE A 572 19.81 6.85 -5.02
N SER A 573 20.69 5.91 -4.72
CA SER A 573 21.63 5.35 -5.69
C SER A 573 21.56 3.84 -5.63
N ILE A 574 21.51 3.20 -6.80
CA ILE A 574 21.59 1.75 -6.97
C ILE A 574 22.73 1.42 -7.94
N SER A 575 23.21 0.19 -7.90
CA SER A 575 24.24 -0.30 -8.82
C SER A 575 23.65 -1.37 -9.74
N VAL A 576 24.13 -1.45 -10.97
CA VAL A 576 23.81 -2.53 -11.90
C VAL A 576 25.03 -3.42 -12.02
N ASP A 577 24.85 -4.73 -11.88
CA ASP A 577 25.86 -5.72 -12.21
C ASP A 577 25.62 -6.31 -13.61
N GLY A 578 26.53 -6.03 -14.54
CA GLY A 578 26.50 -6.53 -15.90
C GLY A 578 26.89 -8.00 -16.06
N ASN A 579 27.36 -8.68 -15.01
CA ASN A 579 27.66 -10.12 -15.05
C ASN A 579 26.50 -10.99 -14.54
N SER A 580 25.51 -10.38 -13.88
CA SER A 580 24.28 -11.02 -13.43
C SER A 580 23.10 -10.60 -14.30
N GLY A 581 22.11 -11.46 -14.43
CA GLY A 581 20.90 -11.22 -15.21
C GLY A 581 20.94 -11.71 -16.67
N PRO A 582 19.82 -11.57 -17.39
CA PRO A 582 18.53 -11.06 -16.89
C PRO A 582 17.87 -12.04 -15.91
N PHE A 583 17.29 -11.51 -14.83
CA PHE A 583 16.43 -12.30 -13.96
C PHE A 583 15.06 -12.43 -14.64
N VAL A 584 14.63 -13.66 -14.92
CA VAL A 584 13.47 -13.90 -15.80
C VAL A 584 12.53 -14.95 -15.21
N LEU A 585 11.25 -14.60 -15.08
CA LEU A 585 10.17 -15.54 -14.80
C LEU A 585 9.96 -16.42 -16.05
N THR A 586 10.27 -17.70 -15.96
CA THR A 586 10.23 -18.64 -17.09
C THR A 586 8.90 -19.36 -17.22
N SER A 587 8.22 -19.64 -16.11
CA SER A 587 6.86 -20.20 -16.10
C SER A 587 6.12 -19.81 -14.81
N PRO A 588 4.81 -19.51 -14.90
CA PRO A 588 3.98 -19.50 -16.09
C PRO A 588 4.02 -18.18 -16.85
N ASN A 589 4.14 -18.29 -18.17
CA ASN A 589 4.18 -17.15 -19.08
C ASN A 589 2.98 -17.05 -20.03
N THR A 590 2.19 -18.12 -20.15
CA THR A 590 0.98 -18.23 -20.96
C THR A 590 0.19 -19.48 -20.54
N GLY A 591 -0.99 -19.71 -21.12
CA GLY A 591 -1.77 -20.94 -20.93
C GLY A 591 -2.76 -20.88 -19.77
N SER A 592 -3.13 -22.05 -19.25
CA SER A 592 -4.10 -22.20 -18.16
C SER A 592 -3.53 -23.00 -16.99
N ILE A 593 -3.80 -22.55 -15.77
CA ILE A 593 -3.44 -23.22 -14.52
C ILE A 593 -4.71 -23.42 -13.70
N ALA A 594 -4.87 -24.59 -13.09
CA ALA A 594 -5.95 -24.82 -12.14
C ALA A 594 -5.65 -24.12 -10.82
N ASN A 595 -6.69 -23.70 -10.10
CA ASN A 595 -6.55 -23.39 -8.67
C ASN A 595 -5.89 -24.58 -7.92
N GLY A 596 -5.19 -24.29 -6.82
CA GLY A 596 -4.36 -25.28 -6.10
C GLY A 596 -2.86 -25.14 -6.39
N PHE A 597 -2.09 -26.19 -6.17
CA PHE A 597 -0.63 -26.11 -6.26
C PHE A 597 -0.12 -25.97 -7.69
N ALA A 598 0.69 -24.94 -7.91
CA ALA A 598 1.37 -24.70 -9.18
C ALA A 598 2.86 -24.43 -8.95
N THR A 599 3.69 -24.90 -9.89
CA THR A 599 5.12 -24.60 -9.89
C THR A 599 5.37 -23.31 -10.65
N ILE A 600 6.02 -22.35 -9.99
CA ILE A 600 6.55 -21.13 -10.57
C ILE A 600 8.06 -21.32 -10.75
N THR A 601 8.58 -21.03 -11.93
CA THR A 601 10.01 -21.16 -12.24
C THR A 601 10.58 -19.85 -12.78
N TRP A 602 11.83 -19.59 -12.48
CA TRP A 602 12.58 -18.42 -12.95
C TRP A 602 14.05 -18.76 -13.20
N ASP A 603 14.71 -17.96 -14.02
CA ASP A 603 16.16 -18.00 -14.17
C ASP A 603 16.80 -17.16 -13.07
N VAL A 604 17.57 -17.80 -12.18
CA VAL A 604 18.30 -17.14 -11.10
C VAL A 604 19.35 -16.18 -11.66
N ALA A 605 19.94 -16.50 -12.82
CA ALA A 605 20.87 -15.63 -13.55
C ALA A 605 21.98 -14.99 -12.69
N GLY A 606 22.53 -15.72 -11.72
CA GLY A 606 23.60 -15.25 -10.83
C GLY A 606 23.17 -14.25 -9.73
N THR A 607 21.88 -13.93 -9.63
CA THR A 607 21.36 -12.96 -8.65
C THR A 607 21.51 -13.40 -7.20
N ASN A 608 21.61 -14.70 -6.94
CA ASN A 608 21.83 -15.27 -5.62
C ASN A 608 23.31 -15.20 -5.15
N MET A 609 24.21 -14.69 -5.98
CA MET A 609 25.64 -14.55 -5.68
C MET A 609 26.01 -13.06 -5.58
N ALA A 610 27.11 -12.76 -4.89
CA ALA A 610 27.69 -11.41 -4.90
C ALA A 610 28.02 -10.98 -6.35
N PRO A 611 27.74 -9.73 -6.75
CA PRO A 611 27.40 -8.59 -5.90
C PRO A 611 25.89 -8.36 -5.64
N VAL A 612 24.98 -9.09 -6.31
CA VAL A 612 23.52 -8.93 -6.11
C VAL A 612 23.08 -9.54 -4.77
N ASN A 613 23.59 -10.72 -4.42
CA ASN A 613 23.43 -11.39 -3.12
C ASN A 613 21.96 -11.56 -2.65
N CYS A 614 21.05 -11.83 -3.58
CA CYS A 614 19.63 -12.04 -3.29
C CYS A 614 19.37 -13.53 -3.01
N SER A 615 19.41 -13.93 -1.73
CA SER A 615 19.24 -15.32 -1.31
C SER A 615 17.80 -15.82 -1.35
N THR A 616 16.82 -14.93 -1.22
CA THR A 616 15.39 -15.28 -1.25
C THR A 616 14.58 -14.38 -2.19
N VAL A 617 13.40 -14.87 -2.59
CA VAL A 617 12.43 -14.19 -3.45
C VAL A 617 11.03 -14.24 -2.84
N GLU A 618 10.19 -13.29 -3.24
CA GLU A 618 8.76 -13.29 -3.02
C GLU A 618 8.01 -13.53 -4.34
N ILE A 619 6.88 -14.23 -4.27
CA ILE A 619 6.04 -14.59 -5.41
C ILE A 619 4.67 -13.97 -5.22
N LEU A 620 4.25 -13.14 -6.17
CA LEU A 620 2.98 -12.42 -6.12
C LEU A 620 2.10 -12.73 -7.33
N LEU A 621 0.80 -12.53 -7.16
CA LEU A 621 -0.24 -12.74 -8.15
C LEU A 621 -1.01 -11.45 -8.40
N SER A 622 -1.16 -11.15 -9.69
CA SER A 622 -2.04 -10.15 -10.25
C SER A 622 -3.29 -10.81 -10.83
N THR A 623 -4.43 -10.13 -10.74
CA THR A 623 -5.67 -10.50 -11.44
C THR A 623 -6.13 -9.46 -12.45
N ASP A 624 -5.44 -8.32 -12.54
CA ASP A 624 -5.78 -7.18 -13.40
C ASP A 624 -4.95 -7.09 -14.68
N GLY A 625 -4.24 -8.17 -15.04
CA GLY A 625 -3.38 -8.23 -16.22
C GLY A 625 -1.92 -7.84 -15.97
N GLY A 626 -1.50 -7.70 -14.72
CA GLY A 626 -0.12 -7.37 -14.31
C GLY A 626 0.11 -5.91 -13.97
N TYR A 627 -0.94 -5.11 -13.78
CA TYR A 627 -0.82 -3.70 -13.39
C TYR A 627 -0.60 -3.57 -11.87
N THR A 628 -1.24 -4.43 -11.09
CA THR A 628 -1.05 -4.52 -9.63
C THR A 628 -0.83 -5.97 -9.20
N PHE A 629 -0.12 -6.17 -8.09
CA PHE A 629 0.19 -7.50 -7.52
C PHE A 629 -0.20 -7.58 -6.04
N PRO A 630 -1.51 -7.47 -5.71
CA PRO A 630 -1.95 -7.39 -4.32
C PRO A 630 -1.92 -8.74 -3.57
N THR A 631 -1.84 -9.87 -4.28
CA THR A 631 -1.92 -11.20 -3.66
C THR A 631 -0.52 -11.79 -3.52
N GLN A 632 -0.03 -11.91 -2.28
CA GLN A 632 1.22 -12.60 -1.99
C GLN A 632 0.99 -14.12 -1.93
N LEU A 633 1.72 -14.88 -2.75
CA LEU A 633 1.62 -16.34 -2.80
C LEU A 633 2.69 -17.03 -1.93
N ALA A 634 3.90 -16.47 -1.89
CA ALA A 634 5.01 -16.97 -1.08
C ALA A 634 6.05 -15.86 -0.79
N THR A 635 6.78 -16.00 0.32
CA THR A 635 7.88 -15.12 0.77
C THR A 635 8.96 -15.99 1.41
N GLY A 636 10.21 -15.51 1.54
CA GLY A 636 11.32 -16.31 2.07
C GLY A 636 11.71 -17.50 1.19
N VAL A 637 11.27 -17.53 -0.07
CA VAL A 637 11.54 -18.63 -0.99
C VAL A 637 12.99 -18.57 -1.43
N THR A 638 13.76 -19.66 -1.31
CA THR A 638 15.15 -19.67 -1.77
C THR A 638 15.25 -19.31 -3.25
N ASN A 639 16.19 -18.43 -3.61
CA ASN A 639 16.43 -18.03 -4.99
C ASN A 639 17.22 -19.11 -5.76
N ASP A 640 16.59 -20.26 -6.00
CA ASP A 640 17.18 -21.43 -6.67
C ASP A 640 16.49 -21.79 -8.01
N GLY A 641 15.49 -21.01 -8.42
CA GLY A 641 14.87 -21.05 -9.75
C GLY A 641 13.52 -21.75 -9.82
N SER A 642 13.00 -22.28 -8.71
CA SER A 642 11.68 -22.92 -8.70
C SER A 642 11.02 -22.91 -7.33
N ALA A 643 9.72 -22.68 -7.29
CA ALA A 643 8.91 -22.84 -6.08
C ALA A 643 7.53 -23.39 -6.41
N VAL A 644 6.99 -24.20 -5.50
CA VAL A 644 5.60 -24.64 -5.56
C VAL A 644 4.78 -23.68 -4.69
N VAL A 645 3.80 -23.03 -5.27
CA VAL A 645 2.92 -22.06 -4.60
C VAL A 645 1.48 -22.50 -4.69
N LEU A 646 0.67 -22.08 -3.72
CA LEU A 646 -0.77 -22.30 -3.75
C LEU A 646 -1.48 -21.19 -4.51
N ILE A 647 -2.09 -21.51 -5.64
CA ILE A 647 -2.97 -20.60 -6.36
C ILE A 647 -4.32 -20.53 -5.65
N PRO A 648 -4.76 -19.34 -5.21
CA PRO A 648 -6.04 -19.19 -4.52
C PRO A 648 -7.20 -19.62 -5.42
N ASN A 649 -8.35 -19.94 -4.81
CA ASN A 649 -9.55 -20.34 -5.53
C ASN A 649 -10.22 -19.14 -6.23
N ILE A 650 -9.56 -18.62 -7.24
CA ILE A 650 -10.02 -17.53 -8.10
C ILE A 650 -10.14 -18.05 -9.53
N THR A 651 -11.05 -17.47 -10.31
CA THR A 651 -11.14 -17.72 -11.74
C THR A 651 -10.94 -16.39 -12.47
N THR A 652 -9.95 -16.34 -13.34
CA THR A 652 -9.63 -15.13 -14.11
C THR A 652 -8.92 -15.49 -15.40
N THR A 653 -9.11 -14.68 -16.44
CA THR A 653 -8.41 -14.79 -17.72
C THR A 653 -7.23 -13.81 -17.84
N THR A 654 -6.97 -13.03 -16.79
CA THR A 654 -6.01 -11.91 -16.77
C THR A 654 -4.97 -12.07 -15.67
N ALA A 655 -4.70 -13.29 -15.20
CA ALA A 655 -3.70 -13.48 -14.15
C ALA A 655 -2.28 -13.23 -14.66
N ARG A 656 -1.43 -12.63 -13.84
CA ARG A 656 0.02 -12.58 -14.05
C ARG A 656 0.76 -12.83 -12.75
N PHE A 657 1.93 -13.45 -12.84
CA PHE A 657 2.79 -13.71 -11.71
C PHE A 657 3.94 -12.72 -11.69
N LYS A 658 4.42 -12.37 -10.51
CA LYS A 658 5.64 -11.59 -10.27
C LYS A 658 6.55 -12.41 -9.38
N VAL A 659 7.82 -12.56 -9.75
CA VAL A 659 8.87 -13.03 -8.86
C VAL A 659 9.77 -11.83 -8.58
N LYS A 660 9.91 -11.46 -7.31
CA LYS A 660 10.69 -10.30 -6.89
C LYS A 660 11.76 -10.71 -5.88
N GLY A 661 12.95 -10.14 -6.01
CA GLY A 661 14.03 -10.37 -5.04
C GLY A 661 13.65 -9.81 -3.68
N GLU A 662 13.68 -10.64 -2.64
CA GLU A 662 13.34 -10.18 -1.29
C GLU A 662 14.46 -9.28 -0.75
N GLY A 663 14.08 -8.18 -0.09
CA GLY A 663 15.02 -7.13 0.32
C GLY A 663 15.69 -6.38 -0.84
N ASN A 664 15.26 -6.61 -2.08
CA ASN A 664 15.81 -6.03 -3.30
C ASN A 664 14.71 -5.32 -4.12
N VAL A 665 15.14 -4.52 -5.10
CA VAL A 665 14.24 -3.72 -5.95
C VAL A 665 13.93 -4.37 -7.30
N PHE A 666 14.67 -5.41 -7.70
CA PHE A 666 14.52 -6.06 -9.00
C PHE A 666 13.44 -7.16 -8.98
N PHE A 667 12.79 -7.37 -10.12
CA PHE A 667 11.77 -8.41 -10.28
C PHE A 667 11.57 -8.75 -11.76
N ASP A 668 10.78 -9.79 -12.03
CA ASP A 668 10.20 -10.04 -13.34
C ASP A 668 8.74 -10.48 -13.24
N ILE A 669 7.98 -10.34 -14.35
CA ILE A 669 6.57 -10.72 -14.43
C ILE A 669 6.29 -11.68 -15.58
N SER A 670 5.16 -12.39 -15.52
CA SER A 670 4.68 -13.20 -16.63
C SER A 670 4.57 -12.37 -17.92
N ASN A 671 5.05 -12.91 -19.03
CA ASN A 671 5.05 -12.26 -20.35
C ASN A 671 3.65 -12.07 -20.95
N SER A 672 2.68 -12.91 -20.58
CA SER A 672 1.29 -12.78 -21.02
C SER A 672 0.32 -13.22 -19.93
N ASN A 673 -0.97 -12.92 -20.13
CA ASN A 673 -2.01 -13.34 -19.21
C ASN A 673 -2.12 -14.87 -19.16
N VAL A 674 -2.20 -15.40 -17.95
CA VAL A 674 -2.46 -16.80 -17.62
C VAL A 674 -3.93 -16.92 -17.23
N ILE A 675 -4.59 -17.97 -17.71
CA ILE A 675 -5.97 -18.28 -17.32
C ILE A 675 -5.91 -19.11 -16.05
N ILE A 676 -6.49 -18.62 -14.95
CA ILE A 676 -6.72 -19.45 -13.77
C ILE A 676 -8.13 -20.04 -13.92
N THR A 677 -8.18 -21.36 -14.11
CA THR A 677 -9.42 -22.12 -14.20
C THR A 677 -9.75 -22.75 -12.86
N GLN A 678 -11.04 -22.98 -12.63
CA GLN A 678 -11.48 -23.89 -11.58
C GLN A 678 -10.89 -25.28 -11.86
N GLY A 679 -10.38 -25.95 -10.83
CA GLY A 679 -9.97 -27.35 -10.88
C GLY A 679 -11.10 -28.25 -11.39
N ALA A 680 -10.74 -29.40 -11.95
CA ALA A 680 -11.66 -30.22 -12.73
C ALA A 680 -12.79 -30.88 -11.90
N GLY A 681 -13.94 -30.19 -11.80
CA GLY A 681 -15.29 -30.76 -11.89
C GLY A 681 -15.97 -31.35 -10.63
N GLY A 682 -16.99 -30.65 -10.11
CA GLY A 682 -18.20 -31.20 -9.45
C GLY A 682 -18.07 -31.96 -8.11
N SER A 683 -18.89 -31.60 -7.10
CA SER A 683 -19.03 -32.30 -5.79
C SER A 683 -17.72 -32.87 -5.22
N ASP A 684 -16.67 -32.06 -5.26
CA ASP A 684 -15.30 -32.42 -4.93
C ASP A 684 -14.96 -31.99 -3.50
N TRP A 685 -14.39 -32.91 -2.72
CA TRP A 685 -13.75 -32.65 -1.43
C TRP A 685 -12.24 -32.72 -1.67
N ASP A 686 -11.55 -31.60 -1.56
CA ASP A 686 -10.10 -31.51 -1.72
C ASP A 686 -9.57 -30.61 -0.59
N ILE A 687 -8.86 -31.21 0.35
CA ILE A 687 -8.19 -30.49 1.44
C ILE A 687 -6.71 -30.44 1.11
N ALA A 688 -6.04 -29.36 1.47
CA ALA A 688 -4.61 -29.27 1.26
C ALA A 688 -3.93 -28.54 2.42
N LEU A 689 -2.64 -28.81 2.62
CA LEU A 689 -1.80 -27.97 3.46
C LEU A 689 -1.32 -26.77 2.65
N GLN A 690 -1.71 -25.56 3.00
CA GLN A 690 -1.22 -24.34 2.34
C GLN A 690 0.25 -24.05 2.71
N GLY A 691 0.66 -24.38 3.93
CA GLY A 691 2.03 -24.20 4.40
C GLY A 691 2.16 -24.18 5.92
N VAL A 692 3.39 -24.01 6.40
CA VAL A 692 3.69 -23.78 7.82
C VAL A 692 4.33 -22.40 7.96
N SER A 693 3.74 -21.54 8.78
CA SER A 693 4.27 -20.20 9.12
C SER A 693 4.68 -20.13 10.58
N GLY A 694 5.20 -18.98 11.04
CA GLY A 694 5.64 -18.81 12.44
C GLY A 694 6.93 -19.56 12.81
N LEU A 695 7.78 -19.83 11.80
CA LEU A 695 9.05 -20.57 11.92
C LEU A 695 10.26 -19.67 12.25
N THR A 696 10.03 -18.38 12.48
CA THR A 696 11.05 -17.43 12.95
C THR A 696 10.87 -17.13 14.43
N ALA A 697 11.98 -17.12 15.16
CA ALA A 697 11.97 -16.82 16.58
C ALA A 697 12.02 -15.30 16.84
N PRO A 698 11.10 -14.74 17.64
CA PRO A 698 11.19 -13.36 18.10
C PRO A 698 12.38 -13.12 19.04
N ASN A 699 12.96 -11.91 19.02
CA ASN A 699 13.93 -11.41 20.01
C ASN A 699 15.22 -12.25 20.18
N CYS A 700 15.86 -12.68 19.08
CA CYS A 700 17.07 -13.52 19.11
C CYS A 700 16.91 -14.88 19.82
N GLY A 701 15.67 -15.28 20.13
CA GLY A 701 15.40 -16.52 20.81
C GLY A 701 15.51 -17.73 19.88
N THR A 702 15.34 -18.91 20.46
CA THR A 702 15.30 -20.19 19.74
C THR A 702 13.88 -20.80 19.72
N ALA A 703 12.92 -20.08 20.30
CA ALA A 703 11.52 -20.47 20.38
C ALA A 703 10.73 -19.99 19.15
N VAL A 704 10.14 -20.94 18.42
CA VAL A 704 9.23 -20.69 17.28
C VAL A 704 7.77 -20.89 17.69
N SER A 705 6.84 -20.33 16.91
CA SER A 705 5.39 -20.47 17.13
C SER A 705 4.70 -20.93 15.84
N PRO A 706 4.85 -22.21 15.47
CA PRO A 706 4.44 -22.67 14.15
C PRO A 706 2.93 -22.68 13.99
N VAL A 707 2.46 -22.33 12.79
CA VAL A 707 1.04 -22.36 12.42
C VAL A 707 0.91 -23.13 11.12
N ILE A 708 0.10 -24.19 11.14
CA ILE A 708 -0.19 -25.02 9.97
C ILE A 708 -1.46 -24.47 9.32
N THR A 709 -1.35 -23.87 8.14
CA THR A 709 -2.50 -23.35 7.41
C THR A 709 -3.07 -24.45 6.52
N VAL A 710 -4.35 -24.74 6.69
CA VAL A 710 -5.10 -25.75 5.92
C VAL A 710 -6.11 -25.04 5.04
N VAL A 711 -6.25 -25.47 3.79
CA VAL A 711 -7.16 -24.86 2.81
C VAL A 711 -8.10 -25.88 2.21
N ASN A 712 -9.33 -25.46 1.93
CA ASN A 712 -10.28 -26.23 1.13
C ASN A 712 -10.17 -25.84 -0.34
N LEU A 713 -9.61 -26.69 -1.18
CA LEU A 713 -9.53 -26.51 -2.63
C LEU A 713 -10.72 -27.12 -3.38
N GLY A 714 -11.48 -27.99 -2.70
CA GLY A 714 -12.70 -28.60 -3.21
C GLY A 714 -13.87 -27.62 -3.27
N VAL A 715 -14.98 -28.03 -3.88
CA VAL A 715 -16.22 -27.25 -3.95
C VAL A 715 -17.15 -27.50 -2.76
N GLN A 716 -16.98 -28.64 -2.08
CA GLN A 716 -17.79 -29.00 -0.91
C GLN A 716 -17.20 -28.40 0.35
N THR A 717 -18.07 -27.96 1.27
CA THR A 717 -17.62 -27.45 2.58
C THR A 717 -17.06 -28.60 3.41
N ILE A 718 -15.86 -28.43 3.95
CA ILE A 718 -15.23 -29.43 4.84
C ILE A 718 -15.64 -29.15 6.27
N THR A 719 -16.13 -30.17 6.97
CA THR A 719 -16.59 -30.04 8.36
C THR A 719 -15.63 -30.60 9.40
N GLU A 720 -14.67 -31.42 8.98
CA GLU A 720 -13.77 -32.15 9.88
C GLU A 720 -12.50 -32.61 9.14
N PHE A 721 -11.34 -32.45 9.77
CA PHE A 721 -10.08 -33.03 9.29
C PHE A 721 -9.08 -33.20 10.43
N THR A 722 -8.04 -34.01 10.21
CA THR A 722 -6.92 -34.19 11.14
C THR A 722 -5.64 -33.65 10.52
N THR A 723 -4.87 -32.86 11.27
CA THR A 723 -3.50 -32.49 10.91
C THR A 723 -2.51 -33.25 11.77
N THR A 724 -1.42 -33.72 11.17
CA THR A 724 -0.29 -34.32 11.91
C THR A 724 0.98 -33.53 11.64
N TYR A 725 1.90 -33.46 12.60
CA TYR A 725 3.20 -32.82 12.40
C TYR A 725 4.31 -33.41 13.27
N SER A 726 5.56 -33.28 12.83
CA SER A 726 6.78 -33.59 13.59
C SER A 726 7.94 -32.66 13.25
N PHE A 727 8.78 -32.37 14.25
CA PHE A 727 10.02 -31.59 14.07
C PHE A 727 11.23 -32.52 14.01
N ASN A 728 12.14 -32.30 13.06
CA ASN A 728 13.41 -33.02 12.91
C ASN A 728 13.28 -34.55 12.89
N GLY A 729 12.14 -35.06 12.40
CA GLY A 729 11.84 -36.50 12.40
C GLY A 729 11.49 -37.10 13.77
N GLY A 730 11.20 -36.26 14.77
CA GLY A 730 10.75 -36.68 16.11
C GLY A 730 9.31 -37.19 16.16
N SER A 731 8.75 -37.29 17.38
CA SER A 731 7.40 -37.80 17.63
C SER A 731 6.33 -37.04 16.86
N VAL A 732 5.42 -37.77 16.21
CA VAL A 732 4.31 -37.22 15.44
C VAL A 732 3.18 -36.82 16.39
N THR A 733 2.76 -35.56 16.32
CA THR A 733 1.60 -35.04 17.05
C THR A 733 0.41 -34.93 16.10
N THR A 734 -0.81 -35.16 16.59
CA THR A 734 -2.05 -35.11 15.78
C THR A 734 -3.06 -34.17 16.40
N ASN A 735 -3.61 -33.25 15.60
CA ASN A 735 -4.68 -32.34 15.98
C ASN A 735 -5.93 -32.65 15.14
N THR A 736 -7.10 -32.60 15.76
CA THR A 736 -8.39 -32.75 15.06
C THR A 736 -9.09 -31.40 15.02
N TRP A 737 -9.51 -30.99 13.82
CA TRP A 737 -10.29 -29.78 13.61
C TRP A 737 -11.72 -30.14 13.23
N THR A 738 -12.69 -29.42 13.81
CA THR A 738 -14.10 -29.48 13.43
C THR A 738 -14.63 -28.06 13.24
N GLY A 739 -15.49 -27.86 12.24
CA GLY A 739 -16.01 -26.54 11.92
C GLY A 739 -16.73 -26.51 10.58
N SER A 740 -16.68 -25.37 9.89
CA SER A 740 -17.19 -25.20 8.53
C SER A 740 -16.14 -24.45 7.73
N LEU A 741 -15.46 -25.14 6.81
CA LEU A 741 -14.44 -24.57 5.92
C LEU A 741 -14.99 -24.56 4.48
N PRO A 742 -15.57 -23.44 4.02
CA PRO A 742 -16.12 -23.32 2.66
C PRO A 742 -15.03 -23.47 1.60
N SER A 743 -15.44 -23.73 0.36
CA SER A 743 -14.55 -23.77 -0.81
C SER A 743 -13.70 -22.49 -0.90
N GLY A 744 -12.39 -22.64 -1.06
CA GLY A 744 -11.42 -21.55 -1.14
C GLY A 744 -11.05 -20.88 0.19
N ALA A 745 -11.70 -21.26 1.30
CA ALA A 745 -11.33 -20.75 2.63
C ALA A 745 -10.16 -21.55 3.22
N SER A 746 -9.35 -20.87 4.04
CA SER A 746 -8.31 -21.49 4.85
C SER A 746 -8.57 -21.32 6.34
N VAL A 747 -7.94 -22.17 7.14
CA VAL A 747 -7.95 -22.12 8.59
C VAL A 747 -6.55 -22.39 9.12
N ASP A 748 -6.16 -21.61 10.11
CA ASP A 748 -4.88 -21.74 10.79
C ASP A 748 -5.00 -22.68 11.99
N ILE A 749 -4.21 -23.75 11.97
CA ILE A 749 -4.07 -24.67 13.08
C ILE A 749 -2.81 -24.29 13.84
N ALA A 750 -3.00 -23.60 14.97
CA ALA A 750 -1.92 -23.33 15.89
C ALA A 750 -1.35 -24.65 16.40
N VAL A 751 -0.03 -24.81 16.27
CA VAL A 751 0.71 -25.97 16.81
C VAL A 751 0.75 -25.92 18.35
N CYS A 752 0.35 -24.78 18.95
CA CYS A 752 0.47 -24.51 20.38
C CYS A 752 -0.90 -24.14 21.01
N PRO A 753 -1.32 -24.80 22.11
CA PRO A 753 -2.71 -24.70 22.59
C PRO A 753 -3.23 -23.35 23.10
N ASN A 754 -2.44 -22.26 23.17
CA ASN A 754 -2.87 -21.01 23.82
C ASN A 754 -2.24 -19.70 23.27
N GLY A 755 -1.66 -19.69 22.05
CA GLY A 755 -1.20 -18.45 21.42
C GLY A 755 0.04 -17.77 22.03
N ASN A 756 0.83 -18.45 22.87
CA ASN A 756 2.14 -17.99 23.37
C ASN A 756 3.30 -18.86 22.81
N GLN A 757 4.52 -18.30 22.83
CA GLN A 757 5.78 -18.96 22.43
C GLN A 757 5.96 -20.32 23.12
N CYS A 758 6.28 -21.37 22.36
CA CYS A 758 5.98 -22.73 22.82
C CYS A 758 7.01 -23.81 22.45
N ILE A 759 7.80 -23.67 21.36
CA ILE A 759 8.75 -24.72 20.97
C ILE A 759 10.13 -24.12 20.75
N ASP A 760 11.03 -24.37 21.70
CA ASP A 760 12.45 -24.10 21.56
C ASP A 760 13.12 -25.26 20.81
N LEU A 761 13.65 -24.97 19.61
CA LEU A 761 14.33 -25.96 18.78
C LEU A 761 15.86 -25.86 18.88
N GLY A 762 16.37 -24.89 19.63
CA GLY A 762 17.77 -24.48 19.61
C GLY A 762 18.15 -23.73 18.32
N PRO A 763 19.41 -23.28 18.20
CA PRO A 763 19.90 -22.65 16.99
C PRO A 763 20.36 -23.68 15.97
N GLY A 764 20.13 -23.42 14.68
CA GLY A 764 20.58 -24.29 13.60
C GLY A 764 19.47 -24.58 12.58
N ALA A 765 19.74 -25.55 11.71
CA ALA A 765 18.80 -25.98 10.69
C ALA A 765 17.81 -27.01 11.26
N HIS A 766 16.53 -26.80 11.01
CA HIS A 766 15.43 -27.63 11.44
C HIS A 766 14.50 -27.96 10.26
N THR A 767 13.70 -29.01 10.45
CA THR A 767 12.67 -29.42 9.50
C THR A 767 11.36 -29.65 10.22
N ILE A 768 10.24 -29.22 9.63
CA ILE A 768 8.90 -29.59 10.07
C ILE A 768 8.23 -30.41 8.96
N ASN A 769 7.78 -31.61 9.30
CA ASN A 769 6.94 -32.44 8.43
C ASN A 769 5.51 -32.32 8.93
N ALA A 770 4.58 -31.89 8.08
CA ALA A 770 3.16 -31.80 8.39
C ALA A 770 2.34 -32.59 7.37
N SER A 771 1.21 -33.16 7.80
CA SER A 771 0.21 -33.72 6.90
C SER A 771 -1.21 -33.37 7.32
N VAL A 772 -2.16 -33.46 6.39
CA VAL A 772 -3.61 -33.33 6.64
C VAL A 772 -4.38 -34.51 6.04
N ALA A 773 -5.49 -34.87 6.66
CA ALA A 773 -6.41 -35.89 6.16
C ALA A 773 -7.86 -35.52 6.49
N LEU A 774 -8.77 -35.69 5.52
CA LEU A 774 -10.21 -35.47 5.73
C LEU A 774 -10.78 -36.39 6.82
N GLY A 775 -11.71 -35.85 7.61
CA GLY A 775 -12.48 -36.61 8.58
C GLY A 775 -13.49 -37.55 7.93
N THR A 776 -13.89 -38.60 8.64
CA THR A 776 -14.80 -39.65 8.14
C THR A 776 -16.21 -39.14 7.77
N SER A 777 -16.56 -37.94 8.22
CA SER A 777 -17.81 -37.24 7.92
C SER A 777 -17.82 -36.53 6.56
N ASN A 778 -16.65 -36.38 5.91
CA ASN A 778 -16.48 -35.78 4.59
C ASN A 778 -16.31 -36.85 3.48
N GLY A 779 -16.33 -36.43 2.21
CA GLY A 779 -16.10 -37.34 1.09
C GLY A 779 -14.64 -37.80 0.95
N LEU A 780 -14.34 -38.48 -0.15
CA LEU A 780 -12.96 -38.84 -0.48
C LEU A 780 -12.19 -37.61 -0.95
N ASP A 781 -10.98 -37.47 -0.44
CA ASP A 781 -10.03 -36.45 -0.89
C ASP A 781 -9.61 -36.72 -2.33
N ALA A 782 -9.88 -35.77 -3.23
CA ALA A 782 -9.54 -35.91 -4.63
C ALA A 782 -8.05 -35.80 -4.92
N ASN A 783 -7.25 -35.19 -4.05
CA ASN A 783 -5.83 -34.96 -4.31
C ASN A 783 -4.93 -35.19 -3.10
N VAL A 784 -4.78 -36.44 -2.68
CA VAL A 784 -3.90 -36.82 -1.56
C VAL A 784 -2.42 -36.39 -1.67
N ALA A 785 -1.95 -35.91 -2.82
CA ALA A 785 -0.57 -35.45 -3.00
C ALA A 785 -0.32 -34.04 -2.42
N ASN A 786 -1.37 -33.23 -2.23
CA ASN A 786 -1.29 -31.88 -1.67
C ASN A 786 -1.41 -31.85 -0.12
N ASN A 787 -1.52 -33.05 0.48
CA ASN A 787 -1.77 -33.25 1.90
C ASN A 787 -0.53 -33.26 2.78
N VAL A 788 0.66 -33.19 2.21
CA VAL A 788 1.92 -33.33 2.94
C VAL A 788 2.81 -32.13 2.64
N SER A 789 3.40 -31.57 3.68
CA SER A 789 4.39 -30.50 3.59
C SER A 789 5.63 -30.90 4.37
N ASN A 790 6.81 -30.63 3.79
CA ASN A 790 8.09 -30.74 4.48
C ASN A 790 8.82 -29.40 4.31
N THR A 791 8.96 -28.65 5.39
CA THR A 791 9.53 -27.30 5.38
C THR A 791 10.84 -27.30 6.18
N SER A 792 11.93 -26.95 5.52
CA SER A 792 13.23 -26.69 6.17
C SER A 792 13.33 -25.21 6.55
N PHE A 793 13.84 -24.91 7.74
CA PHE A 793 14.06 -23.55 8.22
C PHE A 793 15.28 -23.51 9.13
N SER A 794 15.81 -22.33 9.40
CA SER A 794 16.87 -22.15 10.39
C SER A 794 16.44 -21.19 11.48
N VAL A 795 16.77 -21.55 12.72
CA VAL A 795 16.57 -20.68 13.88
C VAL A 795 17.91 -20.05 14.21
N LEU A 796 17.97 -18.72 14.19
CA LEU A 796 19.17 -17.96 14.52
C LEU A 796 19.27 -17.83 16.05
N GLY A 797 20.25 -18.48 16.66
CA GLY A 797 20.66 -18.18 18.03
C GLY A 797 21.62 -16.99 18.05
N GLY A 798 21.27 -15.96 18.81
CA GLY A 798 22.09 -14.75 18.89
C GLY A 798 21.93 -14.01 20.21
N GLY A 799 22.83 -13.05 20.44
CA GLY A 799 22.70 -12.08 21.52
C GLY A 799 22.08 -10.79 20.99
N SER A 800 21.05 -10.28 21.68
CA SER A 800 20.60 -8.91 21.46
C SER A 800 21.66 -7.95 21.98
N VAL A 801 22.09 -7.03 21.13
CA VAL A 801 23.07 -5.99 21.47
C VAL A 801 22.47 -4.61 21.25
N THR A 802 22.77 -3.68 22.14
CA THR A 802 22.31 -2.28 22.06
C THR A 802 23.51 -1.36 21.97
N PHE A 803 23.59 -0.61 20.88
CA PHE A 803 24.58 0.42 20.65
C PHE A 803 23.98 1.78 21.01
N THR A 804 24.61 2.46 21.95
CA THR A 804 24.29 3.82 22.38
C THR A 804 25.40 4.74 21.91
N LEU A 805 25.06 5.79 21.17
CA LEU A 805 25.98 6.82 20.70
C LEU A 805 25.50 8.18 21.17
N LEU A 806 26.32 8.88 21.95
CA LEU A 806 26.21 10.30 22.21
C LEU A 806 27.13 11.03 21.22
N THR A 807 26.55 11.75 20.27
CA THR A 807 27.33 12.54 19.31
C THR A 807 27.95 13.75 20.00
N ASP A 808 29.06 14.26 19.47
CA ASP A 808 29.63 15.54 19.89
C ASP A 808 29.00 16.71 19.12
N SER A 809 29.73 17.82 18.97
CA SER A 809 29.25 19.02 18.25
C SER A 809 29.13 18.84 16.73
N TYR A 810 29.67 17.76 16.14
CA TYR A 810 29.74 17.55 14.69
C TYR A 810 29.26 16.13 14.30
N PRO A 811 28.00 15.77 14.61
CA PRO A 811 27.46 14.40 14.46
C PRO A 811 27.57 13.79 13.04
N GLY A 812 27.67 14.64 12.00
CA GLY A 812 27.69 14.23 10.60
C GLY A 812 28.98 13.57 10.13
N GLU A 813 30.03 13.60 10.96
CA GLU A 813 31.30 12.92 10.66
C GLU A 813 31.41 11.53 11.28
N THR A 814 30.53 11.21 12.24
CA THR A 814 30.53 9.94 12.95
C THR A 814 29.70 8.90 12.22
N THR A 815 30.33 7.79 11.85
CA THR A 815 29.66 6.57 11.37
C THR A 815 30.19 5.37 12.13
N TRP A 816 29.51 4.23 12.09
CA TRP A 816 30.03 3.01 12.69
C TRP A 816 29.52 1.78 11.97
N SER A 817 30.25 0.67 12.13
CA SER A 817 29.87 -0.64 11.61
C SER A 817 30.31 -1.75 12.54
N VAL A 818 29.60 -2.87 12.51
CA VAL A 818 29.97 -4.12 13.15
C VAL A 818 30.20 -5.15 12.05
N ALA A 819 31.39 -5.72 12.02
CA ALA A 819 31.77 -6.77 11.08
C ALA A 819 31.99 -8.11 11.79
N ASP A 820 31.64 -9.22 11.15
CA ASP A 820 31.91 -10.56 11.65
C ASP A 820 33.39 -10.97 11.51
N ALA A 821 33.73 -12.18 11.95
CA ALA A 821 35.09 -12.73 11.87
C ALA A 821 35.64 -12.88 10.43
N SER A 822 34.78 -12.86 9.41
CA SER A 822 35.17 -12.89 7.99
C SER A 822 35.40 -11.48 7.40
N GLY A 823 35.06 -10.43 8.15
CA GLY A 823 35.15 -9.03 7.73
C GLY A 823 33.89 -8.53 7.01
N LEU A 824 32.80 -9.31 7.00
CA LEU A 824 31.51 -8.88 6.45
C LEU A 824 30.81 -7.95 7.43
N VAL A 825 30.41 -6.75 6.97
CA VAL A 825 29.63 -5.81 7.79
C VAL A 825 28.20 -6.34 7.92
N VAL A 826 27.77 -6.59 9.16
CA VAL A 826 26.46 -7.15 9.51
C VAL A 826 25.51 -6.13 10.15
N TRP A 827 26.04 -4.98 10.57
CA TRP A 827 25.28 -3.88 11.16
C TRP A 827 26.06 -2.57 11.04
N SER A 828 25.41 -1.43 10.80
CA SER A 828 26.08 -0.13 10.68
C SER A 828 25.11 1.03 10.87
N GLY A 829 25.62 2.20 11.21
CA GLY A 829 24.82 3.41 11.40
C GLY A 829 25.59 4.71 11.14
N GLY A 830 24.84 5.81 11.08
CA GLY A 830 25.31 7.15 10.71
C GLY A 830 25.34 7.39 9.19
N PRO A 831 25.69 8.61 8.76
CA PRO A 831 26.02 9.79 9.57
C PRO A 831 24.79 10.41 10.27
N TYR A 832 25.01 11.16 11.35
CA TYR A 832 23.94 11.70 12.20
C TYR A 832 23.77 13.21 12.06
N ALA A 833 22.54 13.73 12.26
CA ALA A 833 22.24 15.15 12.04
C ALA A 833 22.17 16.00 13.32
N GLY A 834 21.73 15.42 14.45
CA GLY A 834 21.61 16.12 15.73
C GLY A 834 22.89 16.08 16.54
N ALA A 835 23.43 17.25 16.91
CA ALA A 835 24.61 17.39 17.78
C ALA A 835 24.23 17.14 19.24
N GLU A 836 25.19 16.68 20.06
CA GLU A 836 24.99 16.41 21.50
C GLU A 836 23.76 15.51 21.79
N THR A 837 23.40 14.65 20.84
CA THR A 837 22.19 13.84 20.88
C THR A 837 22.56 12.38 21.12
N THR A 838 21.77 11.70 21.96
CA THR A 838 21.92 10.26 22.19
C THR A 838 21.05 9.47 21.21
N TYR A 839 21.68 8.62 20.41
CA TYR A 839 21.05 7.63 19.56
C TYR A 839 21.20 6.27 20.22
N VAL A 840 20.12 5.48 20.21
CA VAL A 840 20.10 4.12 20.76
C VAL A 840 19.56 3.21 19.67
N GLU A 841 20.36 2.24 19.26
CA GLU A 841 20.00 1.24 18.28
C GLU A 841 20.19 -0.15 18.87
N THR A 842 19.22 -1.04 18.65
CA THR A 842 19.28 -2.43 19.13
C THR A 842 19.22 -3.36 17.93
N ASN A 843 20.12 -4.34 17.86
CA ASN A 843 20.15 -5.35 16.81
C ASN A 843 20.46 -6.74 17.36
N CYS A 844 20.13 -7.77 16.59
CA CYS A 844 20.39 -9.15 16.89
C CYS A 844 21.64 -9.64 16.14
N LEU A 845 22.66 -10.11 16.87
CA LEU A 845 23.86 -10.68 16.27
C LEU A 845 23.98 -12.16 16.65
N SER A 846 24.27 -13.04 15.68
CA SER A 846 24.49 -14.46 15.96
C SER A 846 25.65 -14.68 16.96
N TYR A 847 25.68 -15.80 17.68
CA TYR A 847 26.85 -16.12 18.52
C TYR A 847 28.11 -16.21 17.67
N GLY A 848 29.18 -15.55 18.11
CA GLY A 848 30.38 -15.36 17.30
C GLY A 848 31.16 -14.11 17.71
N CYS A 849 32.33 -13.94 17.10
CA CYS A 849 33.18 -12.79 17.35
C CYS A 849 33.02 -11.75 16.25
N TYR A 850 32.93 -10.49 16.68
CA TYR A 850 32.70 -9.32 15.85
C TYR A 850 33.72 -8.23 16.15
N THR A 851 33.83 -7.28 15.23
CA THR A 851 34.58 -6.04 15.42
C THR A 851 33.65 -4.86 15.18
N LEU A 852 33.42 -4.05 16.21
CA LEU A 852 32.81 -2.73 16.09
C LEU A 852 33.88 -1.72 15.65
N SER A 853 33.64 -1.04 14.56
CA SER A 853 34.44 0.06 14.03
C SER A 853 33.62 1.35 14.08
N VAL A 854 34.07 2.32 14.86
CA VAL A 854 33.52 3.69 14.87
C VAL A 854 34.46 4.57 14.08
N PHE A 855 33.94 5.32 13.12
CA PHE A 855 34.69 6.17 12.22
C PHE A 855 34.33 7.63 12.45
N ASP A 856 35.34 8.48 12.34
CA ASP A 856 35.21 9.92 12.26
C ASP A 856 35.93 10.39 10.98
N SER A 857 35.18 11.03 10.08
CA SER A 857 35.71 11.49 8.79
C SER A 857 36.67 12.70 8.89
N TYR A 858 36.62 13.48 9.98
CA TYR A 858 37.45 14.67 10.16
C TYR A 858 38.77 14.36 10.89
N GLY A 859 38.78 13.31 11.71
CA GLY A 859 39.96 12.70 12.30
C GLY A 859 40.35 13.25 13.67
N ASP A 860 39.42 13.85 14.42
CA ASP A 860 39.58 14.29 15.81
C ASP A 860 38.83 13.40 16.84
N GLY A 861 38.00 12.48 16.37
CA GLY A 861 37.24 11.51 17.16
C GLY A 861 35.83 12.02 17.48
N LEU A 862 35.40 11.85 18.74
CA LEU A 862 34.13 12.36 19.29
C LEU A 862 34.39 13.45 20.33
N SER A 863 35.45 14.25 20.16
CA SER A 863 35.80 15.27 21.14
C SER A 863 36.28 16.55 20.47
N PHE A 864 35.32 17.39 20.08
CA PHE A 864 35.59 18.71 19.53
C PHE A 864 34.79 19.82 20.24
N GLY A 865 35.36 21.04 20.28
CA GLY A 865 34.65 22.23 20.82
C GLY A 865 34.45 22.28 22.34
N GLY A 866 35.02 21.35 23.11
CA GLY A 866 34.83 21.24 24.56
C GLY A 866 33.63 20.36 24.96
N VAL A 867 32.95 19.76 23.98
CA VAL A 867 31.94 18.72 24.18
C VAL A 867 32.56 17.39 23.76
N THR A 868 32.44 16.39 24.62
CA THR A 868 32.92 15.04 24.35
C THR A 868 31.71 14.13 24.23
N GLY A 869 31.49 13.59 23.03
CA GLY A 869 30.56 12.51 22.77
C GLY A 869 31.02 11.20 23.41
N ASP A 870 30.22 10.15 23.31
CA ASP A 870 30.51 8.84 23.88
C ASP A 870 29.84 7.73 23.07
N TYR A 871 30.34 6.50 23.17
CA TYR A 871 29.59 5.35 22.67
C TYR A 871 29.79 4.12 23.53
N GLN A 872 28.76 3.29 23.56
CA GLN A 872 28.74 2.05 24.30
C GLN A 872 27.91 1.01 23.57
N LEU A 873 28.44 -0.20 23.46
CA LEU A 873 27.74 -1.39 23.03
C LEU A 873 27.55 -2.30 24.24
N VAL A 874 26.31 -2.66 24.55
CA VAL A 874 25.96 -3.59 25.63
C VAL A 874 25.20 -4.79 25.11
N ASP A 875 25.30 -5.92 25.79
CA ASP A 875 24.41 -7.08 25.58
C ASP A 875 23.06 -6.91 26.30
N ALA A 876 22.18 -7.89 26.14
CA ALA A 876 20.87 -7.94 26.80
C ALA A 876 20.93 -7.96 28.34
N ALA A 877 22.05 -8.38 28.94
CA ALA A 877 22.28 -8.38 30.38
C ALA A 877 22.87 -7.04 30.88
N GLY A 878 23.13 -6.09 29.98
CA GLY A 878 23.78 -4.81 30.28
C GLY A 878 25.30 -4.91 30.46
N THR A 879 25.91 -6.03 30.06
CA THR A 879 27.36 -6.18 30.06
C THR A 879 27.94 -5.42 28.87
N ILE A 880 28.98 -4.63 29.13
CA ILE A 880 29.61 -3.76 28.15
C ILE A 880 30.50 -4.61 27.25
N LEU A 881 30.14 -4.70 25.97
CA LEU A 881 30.86 -5.43 24.93
C LEU A 881 31.93 -4.55 24.27
N ALA A 882 31.62 -3.28 24.07
CA ALA A 882 32.56 -2.27 23.57
C ALA A 882 32.19 -0.89 24.15
N GLN A 883 33.18 -0.05 24.41
CA GLN A 883 32.93 1.32 24.87
C GLN A 883 34.08 2.23 24.48
N MET A 884 33.81 3.52 24.40
CA MET A 884 34.81 4.52 24.07
C MET A 884 35.93 4.58 25.12
N VAL A 885 37.18 4.75 24.67
CA VAL A 885 38.32 5.01 25.56
C VAL A 885 38.29 6.46 26.03
N ALA A 886 38.58 6.69 27.31
CA ALA A 886 38.47 8.00 27.96
C ALA A 886 39.13 9.15 27.15
N GLY A 887 38.35 10.21 26.88
CA GLY A 887 38.82 11.44 26.24
C GLY A 887 38.37 11.65 24.79
N GLY A 888 37.61 10.72 24.19
CA GLY A 888 36.91 10.89 22.91
C GLY A 888 37.78 11.02 21.66
N SER A 889 39.09 11.23 21.78
CA SER A 889 39.99 11.42 20.63
C SER A 889 40.62 10.12 20.17
N PHE A 890 40.01 9.48 19.17
CA PHE A 890 40.53 8.27 18.52
C PHE A 890 41.04 8.51 17.09
N GLY A 891 41.12 9.76 16.66
CA GLY A 891 41.46 10.08 15.28
C GLY A 891 40.33 9.67 14.35
N THR A 892 40.65 9.04 13.22
CA THR A 892 39.66 8.70 12.18
C THR A 892 38.88 7.40 12.43
N GLN A 893 39.36 6.54 13.35
CA GLN A 893 38.74 5.22 13.57
C GLN A 893 39.08 4.65 14.96
N ALA A 894 38.07 4.08 15.64
CA ALA A 894 38.24 3.22 16.80
C ALA A 894 37.68 1.82 16.49
N ASN A 895 38.46 0.77 16.79
CA ASN A 895 38.05 -0.62 16.60
C ASN A 895 38.00 -1.35 17.94
N HIS A 896 36.92 -2.09 18.18
CA HIS A 896 36.70 -2.90 19.37
C HIS A 896 36.24 -4.29 18.96
N SER A 897 37.02 -5.31 19.33
CA SER A 897 36.60 -6.70 19.13
C SER A 897 35.82 -7.19 20.34
N PHE A 898 34.69 -7.84 20.10
CA PHE A 898 33.85 -8.46 21.13
C PHE A 898 33.34 -9.82 20.62
N CYS A 899 32.97 -10.71 21.53
CA CYS A 899 32.34 -11.98 21.18
C CYS A 899 31.04 -12.12 21.95
N LEU A 900 30.04 -12.71 21.28
CA LEU A 900 28.80 -13.14 21.90
C LEU A 900 28.91 -14.64 22.11
N ASP A 901 29.05 -15.04 23.38
CA ASP A 901 29.11 -16.43 23.77
C ASP A 901 27.70 -16.98 24.06
N SER A 902 27.47 -18.25 23.73
CA SER A 902 26.23 -18.93 24.10
C SER A 902 26.15 -18.99 25.64
N PRO A 903 24.97 -18.72 26.25
CA PRO A 903 24.81 -18.82 27.69
C PRO A 903 25.08 -20.26 28.16
N VAL A 904 25.88 -20.39 29.22
CA VAL A 904 26.09 -21.66 29.91
C VAL A 904 24.94 -21.84 30.90
N ILE A 905 24.04 -22.76 30.59
CA ILE A 905 22.89 -23.11 31.44
C ILE A 905 23.26 -24.42 32.11
N SER A 906 23.40 -24.39 33.43
CA SER A 906 23.72 -25.57 34.24
C SER A 906 22.42 -26.27 34.64
N GLY A 907 22.33 -27.57 34.36
CA GLY A 907 21.16 -28.40 34.68
C GLY A 907 21.38 -29.83 34.21
N CYS A 908 20.40 -30.72 34.42
CA CYS A 908 20.53 -32.11 33.99
C CYS A 908 20.50 -32.22 32.47
N THR A 909 21.57 -32.75 31.86
CA THR A 909 21.69 -32.93 30.40
C THR A 909 21.27 -34.32 29.91
N ASP A 910 20.92 -35.24 30.82
CA ASP A 910 20.49 -36.60 30.47
C ASP A 910 18.98 -36.61 30.11
N PRO A 911 18.61 -36.83 28.84
CA PRO A 911 17.21 -36.84 28.39
C PRO A 911 16.38 -37.99 28.97
N THR A 912 16.98 -38.91 29.71
CA THR A 912 16.28 -40.03 30.39
C THR A 912 15.95 -39.75 31.86
N SER A 913 16.33 -38.57 32.39
CA SER A 913 16.08 -38.16 33.77
C SER A 913 14.83 -37.26 33.88
N PRO A 914 13.98 -37.38 34.92
CA PRO A 914 12.77 -36.56 35.06
C PRO A 914 12.99 -35.06 35.21
N ASN A 915 14.17 -34.63 35.67
CA ASN A 915 14.54 -33.22 35.73
C ASN A 915 15.48 -32.80 34.60
N TYR A 916 15.47 -33.53 33.48
CA TYR A 916 16.14 -33.11 32.26
C TYR A 916 15.74 -31.67 31.91
N ASP A 917 16.74 -30.79 31.80
CA ASP A 917 16.55 -29.43 31.34
C ASP A 917 17.02 -29.35 29.88
N PRO A 918 16.10 -29.21 28.90
CA PRO A 918 16.46 -29.13 27.49
C PRO A 918 17.30 -27.89 27.14
N ASN A 919 17.35 -26.90 28.03
CA ASN A 919 18.17 -25.70 27.87
C ASN A 919 19.57 -25.86 28.50
N ALA A 920 19.81 -26.90 29.31
CA ALA A 920 21.10 -27.09 29.96
C ALA A 920 22.20 -27.44 28.95
N THR A 921 23.24 -26.61 28.90
CA THR A 921 24.41 -26.79 28.04
C THR A 921 25.59 -27.44 28.79
N VAL A 922 25.52 -27.55 30.12
CA VAL A 922 26.51 -28.21 30.99
C VAL A 922 25.82 -29.00 32.10
N ASP A 923 26.19 -30.28 32.24
CA ASP A 923 25.69 -31.15 33.32
C ASP A 923 26.20 -30.67 34.69
N ASP A 924 25.28 -30.36 35.60
CA ASP A 924 25.56 -29.94 36.96
C ASP A 924 25.49 -31.08 37.99
N GLY A 925 25.20 -32.30 37.53
CA GLY A 925 25.07 -33.49 38.36
C GLY A 925 23.72 -33.60 39.08
N SER A 926 22.72 -32.80 38.67
CA SER A 926 21.37 -32.84 39.25
C SER A 926 20.49 -34.00 38.75
N CYS A 927 20.91 -34.75 37.72
CA CYS A 927 20.12 -35.86 37.16
C CYS A 927 19.81 -36.94 38.21
N TYR A 928 18.54 -37.35 38.29
CA TYR A 928 18.10 -38.48 39.13
C TYR A 928 17.31 -39.53 38.34
N SER A 929 17.22 -40.74 38.89
CA SER A 929 16.52 -41.86 38.23
C SER A 929 15.00 -41.75 38.40
N PRO A 930 14.21 -41.97 37.33
CA PRO A 930 12.75 -41.94 37.41
C PRO A 930 12.19 -43.02 38.34
N VAL A 931 11.16 -42.66 39.11
CA VAL A 931 10.31 -43.60 39.85
C VAL A 931 9.10 -43.92 38.97
N LEU A 932 9.11 -45.14 38.42
CA LEU A 932 8.09 -45.62 37.48
C LEU A 932 6.80 -46.05 38.21
N GLY A 933 5.65 -45.61 37.71
CA GLY A 933 4.32 -46.02 38.17
C GLY A 933 3.23 -45.09 37.63
N CYS A 934 1.95 -45.41 37.83
CA CYS A 934 0.86 -44.60 37.30
C CYS A 934 0.79 -43.22 37.99
N THR A 935 0.92 -42.14 37.21
CA THR A 935 0.95 -40.75 37.72
C THR A 935 -0.42 -40.05 37.66
N ASP A 936 -1.44 -40.68 37.07
CA ASP A 936 -2.80 -40.11 36.99
C ASP A 936 -3.60 -40.35 38.27
N VAL A 937 -3.94 -39.26 38.97
CA VAL A 937 -4.72 -39.28 40.22
C VAL A 937 -6.11 -39.93 40.08
N ASN A 938 -6.65 -40.01 38.87
CA ASN A 938 -7.96 -40.61 38.60
C ASN A 938 -7.90 -42.10 38.22
N ALA A 939 -6.70 -42.68 38.09
CA ALA A 939 -6.52 -44.09 37.82
C ALA A 939 -6.63 -44.93 39.11
N CYS A 940 -7.13 -46.16 38.96
CA CYS A 940 -7.34 -47.10 40.06
C CYS A 940 -6.04 -47.56 40.73
N ASN A 941 -4.89 -47.38 40.08
CA ASN A 941 -3.57 -47.75 40.58
C ASN A 941 -2.60 -46.55 40.61
N TYR A 942 -3.12 -45.33 40.81
CA TYR A 942 -2.30 -44.14 41.04
C TYR A 942 -1.24 -44.36 42.13
N ASP A 943 0.02 -44.07 41.82
CA ASP A 943 1.13 -44.08 42.77
C ASP A 943 1.64 -42.66 43.02
N SER A 944 1.43 -42.16 44.24
CA SER A 944 1.87 -40.83 44.66
C SER A 944 3.40 -40.64 44.71
N LEU A 945 4.17 -41.73 44.63
CA LEU A 945 5.64 -41.69 44.60
C LEU A 945 6.20 -41.79 43.17
N ALA A 946 5.37 -42.11 42.17
CA ALA A 946 5.79 -42.16 40.78
C ALA A 946 5.91 -40.75 40.21
N ASP A 947 7.03 -40.48 39.55
CA ASP A 947 7.29 -39.22 38.81
C ASP A 947 7.20 -39.41 37.30
N THR A 948 7.14 -40.67 36.84
CA THR A 948 7.18 -41.05 35.44
C THR A 948 6.16 -42.17 35.19
N ASP A 949 5.19 -41.92 34.32
CA ASP A 949 4.17 -42.91 33.96
C ASP A 949 4.80 -44.05 33.15
N ASP A 950 4.57 -45.28 33.60
CA ASP A 950 5.04 -46.50 32.94
C ASP A 950 3.97 -47.17 32.06
N GLY A 951 2.82 -46.50 31.90
CA GLY A 951 1.68 -47.00 31.14
C GLY A 951 0.88 -48.07 31.88
N SER A 952 1.10 -48.24 33.18
CA SER A 952 0.36 -49.19 34.01
C SER A 952 -1.02 -48.67 34.47
N CYS A 953 -1.40 -47.41 34.17
CA CYS A 953 -2.66 -46.82 34.61
C CYS A 953 -3.89 -47.66 34.17
N THR A 954 -4.73 -47.99 35.14
CA THR A 954 -5.98 -48.74 34.97
C THR A 954 -7.16 -47.88 35.41
N TYR A 955 -8.26 -47.94 34.65
CA TYR A 955 -9.45 -47.13 34.89
C TYR A 955 -10.70 -48.00 35.10
N PRO A 956 -11.77 -47.49 35.72
CA PRO A 956 -13.03 -48.20 35.84
C PRO A 956 -13.60 -48.60 34.48
N ILE A 957 -14.29 -49.75 34.43
CA ILE A 957 -14.81 -50.35 33.18
C ILE A 957 -15.87 -49.50 32.46
N SER A 958 -16.52 -48.57 33.17
CA SER A 958 -17.35 -47.50 32.59
C SER A 958 -17.66 -46.46 33.67
N SER A 959 -18.24 -45.32 33.28
CA SER A 959 -18.58 -44.21 34.20
C SER A 959 -19.66 -44.52 35.24
N ILE A 960 -20.34 -45.67 35.14
CA ILE A 960 -21.36 -46.11 36.12
C ILE A 960 -20.82 -47.12 37.14
N TYR A 961 -19.53 -47.50 37.04
CA TYR A 961 -18.85 -48.38 38.01
C TYR A 961 -17.62 -47.69 38.63
N ASP A 962 -17.28 -48.05 39.86
CA ASP A 962 -16.02 -47.64 40.50
C ASP A 962 -14.85 -48.57 40.14
N CYS A 963 -13.66 -48.28 40.68
CA CYS A 963 -12.44 -49.07 40.49
C CYS A 963 -12.50 -50.50 41.05
N ALA A 964 -13.53 -50.83 41.84
CA ALA A 964 -13.79 -52.19 42.32
C ALA A 964 -14.87 -52.90 41.48
N GLY A 965 -15.40 -52.25 40.43
CA GLY A 965 -16.49 -52.77 39.61
C GLY A 965 -17.85 -52.72 40.31
N VAL A 966 -18.00 -51.89 41.35
CA VAL A 966 -19.25 -51.69 42.08
C VAL A 966 -20.05 -50.57 41.40
N CYS A 967 -21.35 -50.79 41.23
CA CYS A 967 -22.21 -49.78 40.63
C CYS A 967 -22.27 -48.51 41.49
N LEU A 968 -22.17 -47.35 40.86
CA LEU A 968 -22.22 -46.06 41.53
C LEU A 968 -23.65 -45.56 41.80
N ASN A 969 -24.63 -46.03 41.01
CA ASN A 969 -26.07 -45.75 41.14
C ASN A 969 -26.85 -47.06 41.21
N ASP A 970 -27.06 -47.57 42.42
CA ASP A 970 -27.84 -48.77 42.73
C ASP A 970 -28.75 -48.42 43.91
N ALA A 971 -29.98 -48.00 43.59
CA ALA A 971 -30.91 -47.40 44.54
C ALA A 971 -31.54 -48.42 45.50
N ASP A 972 -31.70 -49.69 45.07
CA ASP A 972 -32.30 -50.74 45.88
C ASP A 972 -31.29 -51.79 46.40
N GLY A 973 -30.05 -51.73 45.93
CA GLY A 973 -28.88 -52.44 46.47
C GLY A 973 -28.76 -53.88 45.98
N ASP A 974 -29.37 -54.21 44.83
CA ASP A 974 -29.39 -55.57 44.29
C ASP A 974 -28.16 -55.93 43.44
N GLY A 975 -27.30 -54.95 43.17
CA GLY A 975 -26.05 -55.09 42.41
C GLY A 975 -26.18 -54.86 40.91
N ILE A 976 -27.35 -54.45 40.42
CA ILE A 976 -27.59 -53.98 39.05
C ILE A 976 -27.74 -52.45 39.10
N CYS A 977 -27.07 -51.73 38.19
CA CYS A 977 -27.25 -50.28 38.13
C CYS A 977 -28.67 -49.91 37.71
N ASP A 978 -29.25 -48.87 38.31
CA ASP A 978 -30.60 -48.36 38.03
C ASP A 978 -30.86 -48.17 36.53
N GLU A 979 -29.84 -47.74 35.77
CA GLU A 979 -29.93 -47.53 34.32
C GLU A 979 -30.12 -48.82 33.50
N ASN A 980 -29.95 -50.00 34.11
CA ASN A 980 -30.02 -51.31 33.48
C ASN A 980 -31.19 -52.18 33.98
N GLU A 981 -32.10 -51.63 34.79
CA GLU A 981 -33.21 -52.39 35.37
C GLU A 981 -34.45 -52.51 34.47
N ILE A 982 -35.22 -53.59 34.68
CA ILE A 982 -36.48 -53.88 33.97
C ILE A 982 -37.65 -53.87 34.98
N PRO A 983 -38.60 -52.92 34.88
CA PRO A 983 -39.76 -52.84 35.79
C PRO A 983 -40.83 -53.92 35.53
N GLY A 984 -41.36 -54.56 36.57
CA GLY A 984 -42.49 -55.49 36.47
C GLY A 984 -42.83 -56.27 37.76
N CYS A 985 -43.99 -56.92 37.80
CA CYS A 985 -44.40 -57.72 38.97
C CYS A 985 -43.57 -59.01 39.07
N SER A 986 -42.82 -59.17 40.16
CA SER A 986 -41.95 -60.33 40.43
C SER A 986 -42.63 -61.45 41.23
N ASP A 987 -43.91 -61.30 41.58
CA ASP A 987 -44.69 -62.32 42.29
C ASP A 987 -45.34 -63.32 41.32
N ILE A 988 -44.88 -64.57 41.35
CA ILE A 988 -45.37 -65.67 40.51
C ILE A 988 -46.86 -65.97 40.68
N THR A 989 -47.49 -65.52 41.77
CA THR A 989 -48.91 -65.76 42.05
C THR A 989 -49.84 -64.68 41.49
N ALA A 990 -49.28 -63.60 40.93
CA ALA A 990 -50.04 -62.55 40.27
C ALA A 990 -50.36 -62.92 38.80
N CYS A 991 -51.53 -62.53 38.31
CA CYS A 991 -51.95 -62.74 36.92
C CYS A 991 -51.07 -61.95 35.90
N ASN A 992 -50.27 -60.97 36.35
CA ASN A 992 -49.35 -60.18 35.52
C ASN A 992 -47.85 -60.36 35.88
N PHE A 993 -47.48 -61.52 36.42
CA PHE A 993 -46.08 -61.87 36.72
C PHE A 993 -45.15 -61.75 35.49
N ASN A 994 -44.00 -61.12 35.67
CA ASN A 994 -42.91 -61.03 34.67
C ASN A 994 -41.61 -61.59 35.27
N SER A 995 -41.10 -62.67 34.69
CA SER A 995 -39.86 -63.34 35.13
C SER A 995 -38.57 -62.60 34.82
N LEU A 996 -38.62 -61.52 34.03
CA LEU A 996 -37.48 -60.68 33.69
C LEU A 996 -37.47 -59.35 34.44
N ALA A 997 -38.41 -59.13 35.36
CA ALA A 997 -38.43 -57.91 36.15
C ALA A 997 -37.28 -57.92 37.17
N THR A 998 -36.43 -56.89 37.13
CA THR A 998 -35.42 -56.62 38.16
C THR A 998 -35.88 -55.50 39.11
N ASP A 999 -36.85 -54.66 38.69
CA ASP A 999 -37.47 -53.62 39.54
C ASP A 999 -38.96 -53.96 39.86
N PRO A 1000 -39.36 -54.10 41.14
CA PRO A 1000 -40.69 -54.57 41.53
C PRO A 1000 -41.83 -53.59 41.22
N GLY A 1001 -42.63 -53.94 40.21
CA GLY A 1001 -43.87 -53.23 39.81
C GLY A 1001 -45.17 -53.76 40.44
N THR A 1002 -46.31 -53.15 40.10
CA THR A 1002 -47.63 -53.49 40.67
C THR A 1002 -48.15 -54.88 40.23
N CYS A 1003 -48.61 -55.70 41.18
CA CYS A 1003 -49.13 -57.06 40.98
C CYS A 1003 -50.66 -57.15 41.08
N ASN A 1004 -51.30 -57.89 40.15
CA ASN A 1004 -52.75 -58.10 40.08
C ASN A 1004 -53.12 -59.56 40.37
N TYR A 1005 -54.12 -59.83 41.23
CA TYR A 1005 -54.50 -61.19 41.68
C TYR A 1005 -55.97 -61.54 41.38
N PRO A 1006 -56.34 -62.84 41.28
CA PRO A 1006 -57.73 -63.28 41.04
C PRO A 1006 -58.63 -63.17 42.29
N LEU A 1007 -59.95 -63.17 42.08
CA LEU A 1007 -60.98 -63.13 43.15
C LEU A 1007 -61.13 -64.51 43.85
N PRO A 1008 -61.44 -64.56 45.16
CA PRO A 1008 -61.62 -65.83 45.88
C PRO A 1008 -62.72 -66.70 45.25
N GLY A 1009 -62.42 -67.99 45.00
CA GLY A 1009 -63.32 -68.96 44.36
C GLY A 1009 -63.25 -69.01 42.82
N PHE A 1010 -62.41 -68.17 42.20
CA PHE A 1010 -62.24 -68.08 40.75
C PHE A 1010 -60.77 -68.11 40.33
N ASP A 1011 -60.48 -68.61 39.12
CA ASP A 1011 -59.16 -68.47 38.50
C ASP A 1011 -58.94 -67.08 37.85
N CYS A 1012 -57.74 -66.81 37.31
CA CYS A 1012 -57.41 -65.55 36.61
C CYS A 1012 -58.26 -65.31 35.33
N GLN A 1013 -59.10 -66.28 34.93
CA GLN A 1013 -60.06 -66.15 33.83
C GLN A 1013 -61.52 -66.01 34.30
N GLY A 1014 -61.80 -66.11 35.61
CA GLY A 1014 -63.14 -65.93 36.18
C GLY A 1014 -64.03 -67.17 36.16
N VAL A 1015 -63.46 -68.39 36.17
CA VAL A 1015 -64.22 -69.66 36.23
C VAL A 1015 -64.34 -70.18 37.67
N GLY A 1016 -65.55 -70.59 38.08
CA GLY A 1016 -65.85 -71.08 39.44
C GLY A 1016 -65.38 -72.52 39.70
N LEU A 1017 -64.86 -72.79 40.89
CA LEU A 1017 -64.09 -74.00 41.22
C LEU A 1017 -64.90 -75.20 41.79
N CYS A 1018 -66.24 -75.19 41.73
CA CYS A 1018 -67.10 -76.20 42.40
C CYS A 1018 -68.15 -76.84 41.45
N PRO A 1019 -67.89 -78.04 40.90
CA PRO A 1019 -68.75 -78.63 39.86
C PRO A 1019 -70.09 -79.23 40.34
N LEU A 1020 -70.27 -79.45 41.65
CA LEU A 1020 -71.44 -80.15 42.22
C LEU A 1020 -72.52 -79.21 42.79
N ASP A 1021 -72.28 -77.90 42.78
CA ASP A 1021 -73.29 -76.88 43.06
C ASP A 1021 -74.01 -76.54 41.74
N LEU A 1022 -75.05 -77.31 41.43
CA LEU A 1022 -75.73 -77.25 40.14
C LEU A 1022 -76.58 -76.00 39.97
N ASN A 1023 -76.94 -75.34 41.08
CA ASN A 1023 -77.73 -74.12 41.06
C ASN A 1023 -76.91 -72.84 41.32
N ASN A 1024 -75.58 -72.98 41.49
CA ASN A 1024 -74.58 -71.92 41.68
C ASN A 1024 -74.89 -70.97 42.85
N ASN A 1025 -75.45 -71.49 43.94
CA ASN A 1025 -75.75 -70.69 45.13
C ASN A 1025 -74.65 -70.75 46.21
N GLY A 1026 -73.56 -71.45 45.95
CA GLY A 1026 -72.39 -71.61 46.79
C GLY A 1026 -72.46 -72.78 47.78
N ALA A 1027 -73.48 -73.64 47.73
CA ALA A 1027 -73.64 -74.77 48.63
C ALA A 1027 -74.23 -76.00 47.95
N ILE A 1028 -73.72 -77.19 48.27
CA ILE A 1028 -74.27 -78.46 47.78
C ILE A 1028 -75.39 -78.89 48.73
N GLU A 1029 -76.66 -78.65 48.36
CA GLU A 1029 -77.80 -78.82 49.28
C GLU A 1029 -79.01 -79.53 48.65
N VAL A 1030 -80.16 -79.53 49.35
CA VAL A 1030 -81.40 -80.19 48.88
C VAL A 1030 -81.79 -79.69 47.49
N GLY A 1031 -81.51 -78.42 47.18
CA GLY A 1031 -81.76 -77.83 45.87
C GLY A 1031 -81.11 -78.61 44.74
N ASP A 1032 -79.83 -78.95 44.88
CA ASP A 1032 -79.06 -79.67 43.86
C ASP A 1032 -79.47 -81.14 43.77
N LEU A 1033 -79.78 -81.77 44.90
CA LEU A 1033 -80.30 -83.14 44.92
C LEU A 1033 -81.66 -83.25 44.22
N LEU A 1034 -82.52 -82.23 44.34
CA LEU A 1034 -83.80 -82.19 43.66
C LEU A 1034 -83.64 -82.04 42.14
N ILE A 1035 -82.58 -81.39 41.67
CA ILE A 1035 -82.26 -81.28 40.23
C ILE A 1035 -81.89 -82.66 39.68
N ILE A 1036 -81.05 -83.43 40.38
CA ILE A 1036 -80.72 -84.81 39.95
C ILE A 1036 -81.95 -85.72 39.98
N LEU A 1037 -82.77 -85.64 41.03
CA LEU A 1037 -83.97 -86.47 41.14
C LEU A 1037 -85.01 -86.14 40.06
N ALA A 1038 -85.11 -84.89 39.64
CA ALA A 1038 -85.99 -84.47 38.54
C ALA A 1038 -85.56 -85.08 37.21
N ASP A 1039 -84.25 -85.27 37.01
CA ASP A 1039 -83.67 -85.84 35.79
C ASP A 1039 -83.50 -87.37 35.86
N PHE A 1040 -83.94 -88.05 36.92
CA PHE A 1040 -83.65 -89.47 37.11
C PHE A 1040 -84.18 -90.36 35.96
N GLY A 1041 -83.26 -91.09 35.30
CA GLY A 1041 -83.54 -91.90 34.12
C GLY A 1041 -83.40 -91.16 32.78
N CYS A 1042 -82.98 -89.88 32.79
CA CYS A 1042 -82.66 -89.13 31.59
C CYS A 1042 -81.41 -89.68 30.89
N ALA A 1043 -81.41 -89.71 29.55
CA ALA A 1043 -80.36 -90.34 28.74
C ALA A 1043 -79.78 -89.42 27.63
N SER A 1044 -80.04 -88.11 27.69
CA SER A 1044 -79.42 -87.12 26.81
C SER A 1044 -79.61 -85.69 27.33
N SER A 1045 -78.51 -84.94 27.47
CA SER A 1045 -78.49 -83.50 27.82
C SER A 1045 -79.12 -83.15 29.17
N CYS A 1046 -78.91 -84.00 30.17
CA CYS A 1046 -79.46 -83.86 31.52
C CYS A 1046 -78.54 -82.97 32.35
N GLN A 1047 -79.09 -82.05 33.14
CA GLN A 1047 -78.26 -81.25 34.06
C GLN A 1047 -77.85 -82.07 35.29
N GLY A 1048 -78.59 -83.13 35.60
CA GLY A 1048 -78.30 -84.03 36.73
C GLY A 1048 -77.24 -85.11 36.49
N ASP A 1049 -76.58 -85.16 35.32
CA ASP A 1049 -75.51 -86.12 35.01
C ASP A 1049 -74.16 -85.56 35.51
N VAL A 1050 -73.94 -85.69 36.81
CA VAL A 1050 -72.76 -85.11 37.48
C VAL A 1050 -71.50 -85.96 37.34
N ASN A 1051 -71.64 -87.23 36.94
CA ASN A 1051 -70.50 -88.11 36.69
C ASN A 1051 -70.07 -88.11 35.21
N GLY A 1052 -70.89 -87.57 34.31
CA GLY A 1052 -70.62 -87.41 32.89
C GLY A 1052 -70.71 -88.72 32.08
N ASP A 1053 -71.43 -89.73 32.58
CA ASP A 1053 -71.60 -91.01 31.90
C ASP A 1053 -72.74 -91.01 30.87
N GLY A 1054 -73.48 -89.90 30.77
CA GLY A 1054 -74.53 -89.65 29.81
C GLY A 1054 -75.93 -90.07 30.27
N VAL A 1055 -76.07 -90.66 31.47
CA VAL A 1055 -77.36 -91.10 32.02
C VAL A 1055 -77.49 -90.72 33.49
N VAL A 1056 -78.61 -90.12 33.89
CA VAL A 1056 -78.83 -89.81 35.32
C VAL A 1056 -79.34 -91.05 36.03
N THR A 1057 -78.49 -91.65 36.86
CA THR A 1057 -78.78 -92.88 37.59
C THR A 1057 -78.58 -92.71 39.09
N VAL A 1058 -78.70 -93.82 39.84
CA VAL A 1058 -78.43 -93.81 41.28
C VAL A 1058 -76.99 -93.38 41.56
N SER A 1059 -76.06 -93.60 40.62
CA SER A 1059 -74.67 -93.20 40.80
C SER A 1059 -74.50 -91.68 40.92
N ASP A 1060 -75.27 -90.91 40.16
CA ASP A 1060 -75.28 -89.44 40.18
C ASP A 1060 -75.87 -88.89 41.48
N ILE A 1061 -76.96 -89.51 41.94
CA ILE A 1061 -77.54 -89.21 43.26
C ILE A 1061 -76.51 -89.45 44.35
N LEU A 1062 -75.75 -90.55 44.28
CA LEU A 1062 -74.73 -90.87 45.27
C LEU A 1062 -73.55 -89.88 45.24
N ASN A 1063 -73.18 -89.34 44.08
CA ASN A 1063 -72.12 -88.33 43.96
C ASN A 1063 -72.50 -87.01 44.62
N ILE A 1064 -73.75 -86.56 44.48
CA ILE A 1064 -74.17 -85.34 45.19
C ILE A 1064 -74.36 -85.61 46.69
N LEU A 1065 -74.87 -86.80 47.06
CA LEU A 1065 -75.01 -87.19 48.46
C LEU A 1065 -73.66 -87.35 49.18
N SER A 1066 -72.59 -87.69 48.47
CA SER A 1066 -71.26 -87.80 49.08
C SER A 1066 -70.67 -86.46 49.52
N SER A 1067 -71.15 -85.36 48.95
CA SER A 1067 -70.70 -83.99 49.26
C SER A 1067 -71.84 -83.11 49.77
N PHE A 1068 -72.96 -83.73 50.17
CA PHE A 1068 -74.16 -83.03 50.60
C PHE A 1068 -73.93 -82.31 51.93
N GLY A 1069 -74.14 -80.99 51.93
CA GLY A 1069 -73.90 -80.10 53.06
C GLY A 1069 -72.53 -79.42 53.07
N GLU A 1070 -71.70 -79.59 52.04
CA GLU A 1070 -70.44 -78.84 51.89
C GLU A 1070 -70.66 -77.48 51.21
N PHE A 1071 -69.95 -76.45 51.68
CA PHE A 1071 -69.86 -75.13 51.05
C PHE A 1071 -68.66 -75.09 50.10
N CYS A 1072 -68.84 -74.48 48.92
CA CYS A 1072 -67.76 -74.36 47.93
C CYS A 1072 -66.69 -73.33 48.41
N PRO A 1073 -65.38 -73.67 48.36
CA PRO A 1073 -64.29 -72.83 48.88
C PRO A 1073 -63.95 -71.60 48.01
#